data_AF-A0AAD5T030-F1
#
_entry.id   AF-A0AAD5T030-F1
#
_cell.length_a   1.000
_cell.length_b   1.000
_cell.length_c   1.000
_cell.angle_alpha   90.00
_cell.angle_beta   90.00
_cell.angle_gamma   90.00
#
_symmetry.space_group_name_H-M   'P 1'
#
loop_
_entity.id
_entity.type
_entity.pdbx_description
1 polymer ?
#
loop_
_entity_poly.entity_id
_entity_poly.type
_entity_poly.pdbx_seq_one_letter_code
_entity_poly.pdbx_strand_id
1 'polypeptide(L)'
;MDELPLVSDSGEFLFATDLEPLPLYQVNVIKRLTFSWLDRLFKKGWKSPLVFNQLYQLPKRLQSETLADSFSVEWKKQLNTYLQKNQQVTKPSPDGKLLRSVLLKLAGKQVLSLGFQWIIEFATDRYDENQETINTTPYPLGRGLGLVFGLFLVQILGSIFSNHFNQEAAISAMSLRTMMVSIIYRKSLKLASSTRQEFTSGNIVNLISTDTNRLDDFVNDVNYIWNIPVALAINAGFLIVALGWPAVCGMALLVASVPLQGHLFSVMMKIRRTIAPITGNRVNLTSEVFSGIRIIKFFAWENAFAKKIATIRRSEIELVLKRSKMQAIIMTQAQAIPVLCSCITFMIYGSIHSLDPAAIFSSLSWFNQLRLPLIIFPIVLNSTAEFKIALVRIEALLLATEVENFAITDSNAVYAISVENCDFEWSGQVYFHGFQKSKFSLSEGKNVKVKKNDTSDSEIFEESANSHAVVQSLSLRNINLHIKNGELVAVVGAVGSGKSSLLNALIGEMWKVSGEVAFSGSLSYAAQTAWIQNATIKENILFGKPFDKQKYLKVLVDSALLSDMKILPHGDQTSIGERGINLSGGQKQRVNLARLLYCDSDIVLIDDPLSAVDAHVGAHLFTRCIKNALAGRTRILVTHQLHFLPQCDKVIVMKDGYIAEQGTYQELITNNGDFARMIASYGSHTDSDSEDDEHGKEELSAKREKEVIELEHVLDTKKGGKNIMTVEDQETGNVSTRVWLNYIRASGGLFGFIIPLVFILIVYQLGYIGNNLWLTWWTDNQFNMNTIQYLIGYIIMALIMIGGTYAYALFFAFSGTKASKNLHEKAFDQILRAPVFFFDTTPLGRIINRFSRDMDFVDSNLSISFRQFASQVGVTFSTFIIMCAAIPWFTVPCVPAIG
;
A
#
# COMPACT_ATOMS: atom_id res chain seq x y z
N MET A 1 -14.85 1.02 26.12
CA MET A 1 -13.82 1.32 25.09
C MET A 1 -14.60 1.85 23.93
N ASP A 2 -14.69 3.17 23.87
CA ASP A 2 -15.57 3.87 22.95
C ASP A 2 -14.88 3.89 21.59
N GLU A 3 -15.57 3.36 20.57
CA GLU A 3 -15.06 3.31 19.20
C GLU A 3 -14.72 4.73 18.74
N LEU A 4 -13.50 4.93 18.24
CA LEU A 4 -13.09 6.20 17.65
C LEU A 4 -14.05 6.55 16.50
N PRO A 5 -14.55 7.80 16.46
CA PRO A 5 -15.53 8.16 15.46
C PRO A 5 -14.90 8.23 14.06
N LEU A 6 -15.63 7.69 13.08
CA LEU A 6 -15.31 7.77 11.66
C LEU A 6 -15.78 9.13 11.13
N VAL A 7 -14.90 9.88 10.49
CA VAL A 7 -15.23 11.21 9.96
C VAL A 7 -15.95 11.04 8.61
N SER A 8 -17.19 11.52 8.51
CA SER A 8 -17.92 11.59 7.24
C SER A 8 -17.32 12.65 6.30
N ASP A 9 -17.66 12.59 5.01
CA ASP A 9 -17.34 13.66 4.05
C ASP A 9 -17.95 15.02 4.43
N SER A 10 -18.93 15.04 5.36
CA SER A 10 -19.54 16.25 5.94
C SER A 10 -18.87 16.72 7.24
N GLY A 11 -17.85 16.02 7.75
CA GLY A 11 -17.17 16.35 9.01
C GLY A 11 -17.93 15.90 10.27
N GLU A 12 -18.98 15.09 10.15
CA GLU A 12 -19.69 14.50 11.28
C GLU A 12 -19.02 13.20 11.73
N PHE A 13 -18.95 13.02 13.05
CA PHE A 13 -18.43 11.84 13.70
C PHE A 13 -19.49 10.73 13.67
N LEU A 14 -19.27 9.70 12.85
CA LEU A 14 -20.11 8.50 12.74
C LEU A 14 -19.49 7.37 13.57
N PHE A 15 -20.29 6.70 14.39
CA PHE A 15 -19.84 5.49 15.08
C PHE A 15 -20.11 4.26 14.20
N ALA A 16 -19.31 3.20 14.32
CA ALA A 16 -19.54 2.00 13.51
C ALA A 16 -20.89 1.33 13.82
N THR A 17 -21.50 1.67 14.96
CA THR A 17 -22.86 1.30 15.38
C THR A 17 -23.97 1.96 14.56
N ASP A 18 -23.69 3.04 13.83
CA ASP A 18 -24.68 3.75 13.01
C ASP A 18 -24.85 3.14 11.61
N LEU A 19 -23.99 2.19 11.24
CA LEU A 19 -24.00 1.54 9.93
C LEU A 19 -24.96 0.35 9.90
N GLU A 20 -25.68 0.17 8.79
CA GLU A 20 -26.54 -1.01 8.60
C GLU A 20 -25.66 -2.29 8.58
N PRO A 21 -26.06 -3.37 9.26
CA PRO A 21 -25.31 -4.62 9.28
C PRO A 21 -25.28 -5.27 7.89
N LEU A 22 -24.19 -6.00 7.57
CA LEU A 22 -24.05 -6.68 6.29
C LEU A 22 -25.20 -7.70 6.07
N PRO A 23 -26.03 -7.55 5.03
CA PRO A 23 -27.21 -8.39 4.85
C PRO A 23 -26.86 -9.84 4.47
N LEU A 24 -25.61 -10.12 4.07
CA LEU A 24 -25.13 -11.43 3.57
C LEU A 24 -25.59 -12.65 4.38
N TYR A 25 -25.68 -12.53 5.71
CA TYR A 25 -26.04 -13.65 6.61
C TYR A 25 -27.54 -13.74 6.89
N GLN A 26 -28.32 -12.73 6.51
CA GLN A 26 -29.76 -12.67 6.72
C GLN A 26 -30.55 -13.06 5.46
N VAL A 27 -29.87 -13.19 4.31
CA VAL A 27 -30.54 -13.45 3.03
C VAL A 27 -30.60 -14.94 2.68
N ASN A 28 -31.70 -15.35 2.05
CA ASN A 28 -31.90 -16.70 1.50
C ASN A 28 -30.74 -17.15 0.59
N VAL A 29 -30.52 -18.47 0.54
CA VAL A 29 -29.45 -19.11 -0.25
C VAL A 29 -29.45 -18.66 -1.70
N ILE A 30 -30.60 -18.51 -2.36
CA ILE A 30 -30.68 -18.07 -3.76
C ILE A 30 -30.08 -16.67 -3.93
N LYS A 31 -30.48 -15.70 -3.10
CA LYS A 31 -29.96 -14.32 -3.16
C LYS A 31 -28.48 -14.25 -2.77
N ARG A 32 -27.99 -15.20 -1.97
CA ARG A 32 -26.57 -15.36 -1.68
C ARG A 32 -25.83 -15.91 -2.90
N LEU A 33 -26.39 -16.91 -3.58
CA LEU A 33 -25.81 -17.51 -4.77
C LEU A 33 -25.71 -16.50 -5.94
N THR A 34 -26.72 -15.65 -6.12
CA THR A 34 -26.80 -14.66 -7.20
C THR A 34 -26.25 -13.28 -6.85
N PHE A 35 -25.72 -13.08 -5.64
CA PHE A 35 -25.23 -11.78 -5.15
C PHE A 35 -26.28 -10.65 -5.09
N SER A 36 -27.58 -10.96 -5.20
CA SER A 36 -28.67 -9.97 -5.24
C SER A 36 -28.85 -9.16 -3.95
N TRP A 37 -28.15 -9.51 -2.87
CA TRP A 37 -28.10 -8.70 -1.64
C TRP A 37 -27.39 -7.34 -1.86
N LEU A 38 -26.57 -7.21 -2.90
CA LEU A 38 -25.93 -5.95 -3.30
C LEU A 38 -26.86 -5.00 -4.08
N ASP A 39 -28.00 -5.48 -4.60
CA ASP A 39 -28.89 -4.69 -5.45
C ASP A 39 -29.37 -3.41 -4.78
N ARG A 40 -29.59 -3.42 -3.46
CA ARG A 40 -29.99 -2.23 -2.70
C ARG A 40 -28.90 -1.17 -2.69
N LEU A 41 -27.63 -1.59 -2.59
CA LEU A 41 -26.48 -0.68 -2.63
C LEU A 41 -26.26 -0.13 -4.03
N PHE A 42 -26.34 -0.97 -5.07
CA PHE A 42 -26.22 -0.52 -6.46
C PHE A 42 -27.35 0.43 -6.87
N LYS A 43 -28.59 0.18 -6.44
CA LYS A 43 -29.71 1.11 -6.68
C LYS A 43 -29.55 2.45 -5.97
N LYS A 44 -28.95 2.47 -4.77
CA LYS A 44 -28.60 3.73 -4.07
C LYS A 44 -27.51 4.46 -4.84
N GLY A 45 -26.41 3.78 -5.18
CA GLY A 45 -25.27 4.35 -5.92
C GLY A 45 -25.60 4.84 -7.32
N TRP A 46 -26.62 4.26 -7.97
CA TRP A 46 -27.15 4.75 -9.25
C TRP A 46 -27.89 6.08 -9.11
N LYS A 47 -28.61 6.31 -8.00
CA LYS A 47 -29.39 7.53 -7.78
C LYS A 47 -28.56 8.68 -7.23
N SER A 48 -27.59 8.39 -6.37
CA SER A 48 -26.73 9.37 -5.73
C SER A 48 -25.34 8.79 -5.50
N PRO A 49 -24.27 9.59 -5.54
CA PRO A 49 -22.94 9.17 -5.12
C PRO A 49 -22.99 8.51 -3.74
N LEU A 50 -22.33 7.36 -3.60
CA LEU A 50 -22.30 6.63 -2.35
C LEU A 50 -21.44 7.40 -1.34
N VAL A 51 -22.01 7.67 -0.17
CA VAL A 51 -21.32 8.27 0.97
C VAL A 51 -20.97 7.16 1.96
N PHE A 52 -19.90 7.34 2.73
CA PHE A 52 -19.40 6.34 3.69
C PHE A 52 -20.48 5.81 4.65
N ASN A 53 -21.39 6.67 5.12
CA ASN A 53 -22.50 6.28 6.01
C ASN A 53 -23.55 5.34 5.37
N GLN A 54 -23.54 5.17 4.05
CA GLN A 54 -24.46 4.29 3.34
C GLN A 54 -23.89 2.88 3.14
N LEU A 55 -22.64 2.64 3.54
CA LEU A 55 -21.97 1.35 3.44
C LEU A 55 -22.38 0.42 4.59
N TYR A 56 -22.16 -0.87 4.40
CA TYR A 56 -22.50 -1.88 5.42
C TYR A 56 -21.38 -2.03 6.45
N GLN A 57 -21.76 -2.28 7.70
CA GLN A 57 -20.82 -2.65 8.75
C GLN A 57 -20.22 -4.03 8.47
N LEU A 58 -18.89 -4.14 8.59
CA LEU A 58 -18.20 -5.41 8.46
C LEU A 58 -18.52 -6.35 9.65
N PRO A 59 -18.74 -7.65 9.41
CA PRO A 59 -18.93 -8.63 10.48
C PRO A 59 -17.72 -8.69 11.42
N LYS A 60 -17.95 -8.90 12.73
CA LYS A 60 -16.88 -8.99 13.75
C LYS A 60 -15.73 -9.91 13.35
N ARG A 61 -16.02 -11.07 12.73
CA ARG A 61 -15.00 -12.03 12.27
C ARG A 61 -14.02 -11.49 11.21
N LEU A 62 -14.39 -10.43 10.49
CA LEU A 62 -13.59 -9.79 9.45
C LEU A 62 -13.00 -8.44 9.89
N GLN A 63 -13.28 -8.01 11.13
CA GLN A 63 -12.73 -6.77 11.69
C GLN A 63 -11.26 -6.97 12.06
N SER A 64 -10.47 -5.90 11.92
CA SER A 64 -9.02 -5.91 12.13
C SER A 64 -8.63 -6.38 13.53
N GLU A 65 -9.37 -5.95 14.56
CA GLU A 65 -9.12 -6.31 15.96
C GLU A 65 -9.21 -7.81 16.20
N THR A 66 -10.33 -8.44 15.81
CA THR A 66 -10.54 -9.88 15.99
C THR A 66 -9.50 -10.72 15.22
N LEU A 67 -9.17 -10.32 13.99
CA LEU A 67 -8.16 -11.00 13.18
C LEU A 67 -6.76 -10.88 13.79
N ALA A 68 -6.37 -9.67 14.22
CA ALA A 68 -5.07 -9.42 14.83
C ALA A 68 -4.92 -10.14 16.18
N ASP A 69 -5.97 -10.17 16.99
CA ASP A 69 -5.98 -10.84 18.29
C ASP A 69 -5.84 -12.34 18.13
N SER A 70 -6.63 -12.95 17.23
CA SER A 70 -6.54 -14.37 16.89
C SER A 70 -5.14 -14.76 16.44
N PHE A 71 -4.50 -13.96 15.58
CA PHE A 71 -3.12 -14.20 15.17
C PHE A 71 -2.14 -14.05 16.33
N SER A 72 -2.29 -13.01 17.16
CA SER A 72 -1.35 -12.76 18.27
C SER A 72 -1.32 -13.90 19.29
N VAL A 73 -2.46 -14.53 19.55
CA VAL A 73 -2.57 -15.72 20.41
C VAL A 73 -1.81 -16.89 19.81
N GLU A 74 -2.04 -17.18 18.53
CA GLU A 74 -1.36 -18.30 17.85
C GLU A 74 0.14 -18.04 17.65
N TRP A 75 0.53 -16.79 17.35
CA TRP A 75 1.93 -16.37 17.25
C TRP A 75 2.68 -16.54 18.57
N LYS A 76 2.10 -16.09 19.70
CA LYS A 76 2.70 -16.29 21.03
C LYS A 76 2.85 -17.76 21.37
N LYS A 77 1.83 -18.58 21.04
CA LYS A 77 1.87 -20.03 21.24
C LYS A 77 2.99 -20.68 20.43
N GLN A 78 3.13 -20.31 19.16
CA GLN A 78 4.20 -20.81 18.29
C GLN A 78 5.58 -20.32 18.72
N LEU A 79 5.72 -19.04 19.09
CA LEU A 79 6.97 -18.47 19.60
C LEU A 79 7.41 -19.17 20.89
N ASN A 80 6.48 -19.39 21.84
CA ASN A 80 6.78 -20.15 23.05
C ASN A 80 7.17 -21.59 22.74
N THR A 81 6.52 -22.23 21.76
CA THR A 81 6.88 -23.57 21.31
C THR A 81 8.27 -23.60 20.67
N TYR A 82 8.60 -22.59 19.87
CA TYR A 82 9.92 -22.44 19.23
C TYR A 82 11.03 -22.19 20.25
N LEU A 83 10.79 -21.30 21.22
CA LEU A 83 11.71 -21.04 22.33
C LEU A 83 11.89 -22.28 23.23
N GLN A 84 10.86 -23.14 23.35
CA GLN A 84 10.91 -24.38 24.14
C GLN A 84 11.43 -25.60 23.35
N LYS A 85 11.36 -25.60 22.02
CA LYS A 85 11.78 -26.72 21.17
C LYS A 85 12.55 -26.24 19.93
N ASN A 86 13.83 -26.64 19.89
CA ASN A 86 14.70 -26.59 18.71
C ASN A 86 14.28 -27.61 17.62
N GLN A 87 12.99 -27.73 17.28
CA GLN A 87 12.50 -28.62 16.22
C GLN A 87 11.45 -27.97 15.34
N GLN A 88 11.65 -28.18 14.04
CA GLN A 88 10.87 -27.70 12.92
C GLN A 88 9.36 -27.86 13.12
N VAL A 89 8.63 -26.77 12.90
CA VAL A 89 7.18 -26.75 12.78
C VAL A 89 6.78 -27.70 11.65
N THR A 90 5.94 -28.68 12.01
CA THR A 90 5.34 -29.62 11.06
C THR A 90 4.56 -28.85 10.01
N LYS A 91 4.82 -29.17 8.72
CA LYS A 91 4.12 -28.57 7.59
C LYS A 91 2.61 -28.67 7.81
N PRO A 92 1.85 -27.56 7.72
CA PRO A 92 0.41 -27.62 7.77
C PRO A 92 -0.08 -28.49 6.60
N SER A 93 -0.92 -29.48 6.89
CA SER A 93 -1.64 -30.22 5.86
C SER A 93 -2.56 -29.26 5.10
N PRO A 94 -2.68 -29.40 3.76
CA PRO A 94 -3.58 -28.56 2.98
C PRO A 94 -5.02 -28.78 3.46
N ASP A 95 -5.67 -27.70 3.83
CA ASP A 95 -7.02 -27.68 4.37
C ASP A 95 -8.00 -28.32 3.38
N GLY A 96 -8.66 -29.42 3.76
CA GLY A 96 -9.49 -30.25 2.87
C GLY A 96 -10.66 -29.49 2.22
N LYS A 97 -11.06 -28.36 2.80
CA LYS A 97 -12.07 -27.43 2.24
C LYS A 97 -11.57 -26.71 0.99
N LEU A 98 -10.28 -26.36 0.95
CA LEU A 98 -9.64 -25.65 -0.16
C LEU A 98 -9.38 -26.61 -1.33
N LEU A 99 -9.05 -27.87 -1.02
CA LEU A 99 -8.97 -28.93 -2.02
C LEU A 99 -10.34 -29.20 -2.66
N ARG A 100 -11.41 -29.27 -1.86
CA ARG A 100 -12.78 -29.53 -2.33
C ARG A 100 -13.31 -28.38 -3.21
N SER A 101 -13.09 -27.13 -2.83
CA SER A 101 -13.58 -25.97 -3.57
C SER A 101 -12.93 -25.83 -4.95
N VAL A 102 -11.65 -26.16 -5.06
CA VAL A 102 -10.94 -26.09 -6.34
C VAL A 102 -11.22 -27.31 -7.21
N LEU A 103 -11.43 -28.50 -6.65
CA LEU A 103 -11.95 -29.64 -7.41
C LEU A 103 -13.30 -29.32 -8.05
N LEU A 104 -14.18 -28.59 -7.34
CA LEU A 104 -15.45 -28.09 -7.88
C LEU A 104 -15.26 -27.04 -8.98
N LYS A 105 -14.29 -26.12 -8.84
CA LYS A 105 -13.96 -25.11 -9.87
C LYS A 105 -13.36 -25.73 -11.14
N LEU A 106 -12.49 -26.72 -10.98
CA LEU A 106 -11.91 -27.51 -12.07
C LEU A 106 -12.98 -28.34 -12.80
N ALA A 107 -13.83 -29.03 -12.04
CA ALA A 107 -14.94 -29.80 -12.58
C ALA A 107 -15.88 -28.93 -13.40
N GLY A 108 -16.30 -27.76 -12.90
CA GLY A 108 -17.18 -26.85 -13.65
C GLY A 108 -16.58 -26.39 -14.98
N LYS A 109 -15.31 -25.96 -14.99
CA LYS A 109 -14.64 -25.44 -16.20
C LYS A 109 -14.35 -26.53 -17.24
N GLN A 110 -14.02 -27.74 -16.82
CA GLN A 110 -13.65 -28.84 -17.72
C GLN A 110 -14.86 -29.64 -18.21
N VAL A 111 -15.91 -29.79 -17.38
CA VAL A 111 -17.17 -30.42 -17.81
C VAL A 111 -17.84 -29.60 -18.92
N LEU A 112 -17.72 -28.27 -18.88
CA LEU A 112 -18.18 -27.38 -19.97
C LEU A 112 -17.46 -27.64 -21.30
N SER A 113 -16.17 -27.93 -21.22
CA SER A 113 -15.33 -28.22 -22.39
C SER A 113 -15.73 -29.52 -23.08
N LEU A 114 -16.11 -30.54 -22.30
CA LEU A 114 -16.62 -31.82 -22.80
C LEU A 114 -18.05 -31.69 -23.37
N GLY A 115 -18.90 -30.92 -22.70
CA GLY A 115 -20.26 -30.67 -23.18
C GLY A 115 -20.28 -30.04 -24.58
N PHE A 116 -19.29 -29.20 -24.91
CA PHE A 116 -19.17 -28.61 -26.24
C PHE A 116 -18.86 -29.65 -27.32
N GLN A 117 -17.97 -30.62 -27.04
CA GLN A 117 -17.67 -31.71 -27.96
C GLN A 117 -18.90 -32.55 -28.27
N TRP A 118 -19.65 -32.96 -27.23
CA TRP A 118 -20.85 -33.80 -27.41
C TRP A 118 -21.98 -33.09 -28.16
N ILE A 119 -22.07 -31.76 -28.07
CA ILE A 119 -23.04 -30.98 -28.85
C ILE A 119 -22.62 -30.90 -30.31
N ILE A 120 -21.33 -30.68 -30.60
CA ILE A 120 -20.88 -30.65 -31.99
C ILE A 120 -21.03 -32.04 -32.60
N GLU A 121 -20.64 -33.11 -31.90
CA GLU A 121 -20.84 -34.50 -32.33
C GLU A 121 -22.32 -34.77 -32.64
N PHE A 122 -23.23 -34.41 -31.74
CA PHE A 122 -24.68 -34.52 -32.00
C PHE A 122 -25.16 -33.67 -33.19
N ALA A 123 -24.59 -32.48 -33.40
CA ALA A 123 -24.96 -31.60 -34.51
C ALA A 123 -24.45 -32.14 -35.87
N THR A 124 -23.24 -32.70 -35.89
CA THR A 124 -22.64 -33.35 -37.06
C THR A 124 -23.40 -34.63 -37.41
N ASP A 125 -23.67 -35.51 -36.42
CA ASP A 125 -24.46 -36.74 -36.61
C ASP A 125 -25.85 -36.44 -37.23
N ARG A 126 -26.47 -35.33 -36.80
CA ARG A 126 -27.78 -34.87 -37.31
C ARG A 126 -27.69 -34.27 -38.72
N TYR A 127 -26.58 -33.62 -39.06
CA TYR A 127 -26.35 -33.02 -40.37
C TYR A 127 -26.09 -34.10 -41.43
N ASP A 128 -25.28 -35.10 -41.10
CA ASP A 128 -24.97 -36.24 -41.97
C ASP A 128 -26.21 -37.10 -42.25
N GLU A 129 -27.08 -37.30 -41.25
CA GLU A 129 -28.39 -37.99 -41.41
C GLU A 129 -29.35 -37.26 -42.37
N ASN A 130 -29.27 -35.92 -42.46
CA ASN A 130 -30.12 -35.16 -43.39
C ASN A 130 -29.59 -35.21 -44.85
N GLN A 131 -28.30 -35.52 -45.06
CA GLN A 131 -27.71 -35.66 -46.40
C GLN A 131 -27.78 -37.10 -46.92
N GLU A 132 -27.58 -38.10 -46.06
CA GLU A 132 -27.74 -39.50 -46.43
C GLU A 132 -29.21 -39.92 -46.24
N THR A 133 -29.96 -40.06 -47.35
CA THR A 133 -31.29 -40.72 -47.37
C THR A 133 -31.17 -42.21 -46.99
N ILE A 134 -30.87 -42.51 -45.72
CA ILE A 134 -30.82 -43.86 -45.17
C ILE A 134 -31.92 -43.96 -44.11
N ASN A 135 -32.76 -44.99 -44.22
CA ASN A 135 -33.84 -45.32 -43.31
C ASN A 135 -33.33 -45.76 -41.92
N THR A 136 -32.65 -44.88 -41.19
CA THR A 136 -32.37 -45.06 -39.76
C THR A 136 -33.49 -44.41 -38.93
N THR A 137 -33.78 -45.01 -37.77
CA THR A 137 -34.78 -44.46 -36.84
C THR A 137 -34.43 -43.02 -36.47
N PRO A 138 -35.36 -42.06 -36.57
CA PRO A 138 -35.05 -40.65 -36.30
C PRO A 138 -34.51 -40.51 -34.88
N TYR A 139 -33.34 -39.88 -34.73
CA TYR A 139 -32.79 -39.60 -33.41
C TYR A 139 -33.84 -38.87 -32.54
N PRO A 140 -34.04 -39.28 -31.27
CA PRO A 140 -35.04 -38.65 -30.43
C PRO A 140 -34.70 -37.17 -30.23
N LEU A 141 -35.63 -36.27 -30.58
CA LEU A 141 -35.53 -34.83 -30.32
C LEU A 141 -35.16 -34.54 -28.84
N GLY A 142 -35.58 -35.43 -27.93
CA GLY A 142 -35.24 -35.38 -26.51
C GLY A 142 -33.75 -35.48 -26.19
N ARG A 143 -32.92 -36.16 -26.99
CA ARG A 143 -31.47 -36.25 -26.78
C ARG A 143 -30.79 -34.90 -27.05
N GLY A 144 -31.17 -34.23 -28.14
CA GLY A 144 -30.66 -32.90 -28.49
C GLY A 144 -31.09 -31.83 -27.49
N LEU A 145 -32.38 -31.78 -27.16
CA LEU A 145 -32.89 -30.88 -26.12
C LEU A 145 -32.22 -31.16 -24.76
N GLY A 146 -32.04 -32.44 -24.40
CA GLY A 146 -31.35 -32.85 -23.18
C GLY A 146 -29.90 -32.36 -23.09
N LEU A 147 -29.14 -32.44 -24.19
CA LEU A 147 -27.76 -31.93 -24.26
C LEU A 147 -27.71 -30.40 -24.15
N VAL A 148 -28.60 -29.67 -24.83
CA VAL A 148 -28.67 -28.20 -24.77
C VAL A 148 -29.03 -27.72 -23.35
N PHE A 149 -30.10 -28.29 -22.75
CA PHE A 149 -30.48 -27.97 -21.37
C PHE A 149 -29.40 -28.38 -20.36
N GLY A 150 -28.75 -29.53 -20.59
CA GLY A 150 -27.63 -30.01 -19.80
C GLY A 150 -26.47 -29.02 -19.81
N LEU A 151 -26.03 -28.57 -21.00
CA LEU A 151 -24.94 -27.60 -21.12
C LEU A 151 -25.30 -26.25 -20.50
N PHE A 152 -26.53 -25.77 -20.70
CA PHE A 152 -27.01 -24.55 -20.06
C PHE A 152 -26.94 -24.64 -18.52
N LEU A 153 -27.37 -25.77 -17.95
CA LEU A 153 -27.33 -25.99 -16.50
C LEU A 153 -25.89 -26.08 -15.98
N VAL A 154 -25.01 -26.78 -16.69
CA VAL A 154 -23.57 -26.86 -16.37
C VAL A 154 -22.93 -25.46 -16.45
N GLN A 155 -23.29 -24.62 -17.41
CA GLN A 155 -22.79 -23.24 -17.54
C GLN A 155 -23.21 -22.36 -16.36
N ILE A 156 -24.47 -22.46 -15.94
CA ILE A 156 -24.96 -21.76 -14.74
C ILE A 156 -24.20 -22.23 -13.50
N LEU A 157 -24.09 -23.54 -13.28
CA LEU A 157 -23.37 -24.08 -12.12
C LEU A 157 -21.89 -23.69 -12.13
N GLY A 158 -21.23 -23.79 -13.29
CA GLY A 158 -19.83 -23.40 -13.47
C GLY A 158 -19.60 -21.92 -13.16
N SER A 159 -20.50 -21.03 -13.62
CA SER A 159 -20.45 -19.60 -13.31
C SER A 159 -20.64 -19.32 -11.82
N ILE A 160 -21.64 -19.94 -11.18
CA ILE A 160 -21.90 -19.81 -9.75
C ILE A 160 -20.65 -20.25 -8.96
N PHE A 161 -20.15 -21.46 -9.18
CA PHE A 161 -18.99 -21.96 -8.42
C PHE A 161 -17.74 -21.11 -8.64
N SER A 162 -17.47 -20.67 -9.87
CA SER A 162 -16.31 -19.83 -10.15
C SER A 162 -16.38 -18.48 -9.44
N ASN A 163 -17.55 -17.84 -9.43
CA ASN A 163 -17.73 -16.54 -8.79
C ASN A 163 -17.69 -16.64 -7.24
N HIS A 164 -18.33 -17.65 -6.65
CA HIS A 164 -18.25 -17.91 -5.21
C HIS A 164 -16.83 -18.22 -4.76
N PHE A 165 -16.10 -19.02 -5.55
CA PHE A 165 -14.69 -19.27 -5.28
C PHE A 165 -13.87 -17.98 -5.30
N ASN A 166 -14.04 -17.13 -6.33
CA ASN A 166 -13.30 -15.88 -6.43
C ASN A 166 -13.64 -14.92 -5.27
N GLN A 167 -14.89 -14.90 -4.81
CA GLN A 167 -15.30 -14.13 -3.64
C GLN A 167 -14.60 -14.62 -2.35
N GLU A 168 -14.63 -15.92 -2.07
CA GLU A 168 -14.02 -16.48 -0.86
C GLU A 168 -12.49 -16.32 -0.87
N ALA A 169 -11.85 -16.46 -2.03
CA ALA A 169 -10.44 -16.17 -2.21
C ALA A 169 -10.12 -14.70 -1.91
N ALA A 170 -10.89 -13.76 -2.46
CA ALA A 170 -10.71 -12.33 -2.22
C ALA A 170 -10.93 -11.94 -0.75
N ILE A 171 -11.96 -12.50 -0.09
CA ILE A 171 -12.19 -12.26 1.35
C ILE A 171 -11.02 -12.78 2.18
N SER A 172 -10.50 -13.97 1.86
CA SER A 172 -9.37 -14.57 2.58
C SER A 172 -8.08 -13.74 2.40
N ALA A 173 -7.80 -13.29 1.17
CA ALA A 173 -6.65 -12.46 0.85
C ALA A 173 -6.70 -11.10 1.57
N MET A 174 -7.86 -10.42 1.52
CA MET A 174 -8.08 -9.16 2.21
C MET A 174 -8.00 -9.31 3.74
N SER A 175 -8.51 -10.41 4.30
CA SER A 175 -8.43 -10.70 5.73
C SER A 175 -6.98 -10.89 6.18
N LEU A 176 -6.17 -11.64 5.42
CA LEU A 176 -4.74 -11.82 5.69
C LEU A 176 -4.00 -10.47 5.68
N ARG A 177 -4.26 -9.65 4.65
CA ARG A 177 -3.66 -8.32 4.53
C ARG A 177 -4.01 -7.42 5.71
N THR A 178 -5.31 -7.30 6.05
CA THR A 178 -5.77 -6.46 7.17
C THR A 178 -5.15 -6.93 8.50
N MET A 179 -5.08 -8.24 8.72
CA MET A 179 -4.42 -8.84 9.87
C MET A 179 -2.95 -8.42 9.94
N MET A 180 -2.19 -8.60 8.86
CA MET A 180 -0.76 -8.24 8.80
C MET A 180 -0.52 -6.75 9.01
N VAL A 181 -1.29 -5.87 8.37
CA VAL A 181 -1.19 -4.41 8.58
C VAL A 181 -1.39 -4.06 10.06
N SER A 182 -2.41 -4.64 10.70
CA SER A 182 -2.69 -4.38 12.12
C SER A 182 -1.58 -4.86 13.04
N ILE A 183 -0.97 -6.02 12.77
CA ILE A 183 0.11 -6.56 13.61
C ILE A 183 1.40 -5.77 13.40
N ILE A 184 1.76 -5.45 12.17
CA ILE A 184 2.93 -4.63 11.85
C ILE A 184 2.81 -3.27 12.56
N TYR A 185 1.62 -2.66 12.51
CA TYR A 185 1.35 -1.41 13.24
C TYR A 185 1.51 -1.58 14.75
N ARG A 186 0.88 -2.59 15.36
CA ARG A 186 0.99 -2.88 16.81
C ARG A 186 2.44 -3.16 17.24
N LYS A 187 3.22 -3.89 16.42
CA LYS A 187 4.64 -4.17 16.68
C LYS A 187 5.48 -2.91 16.55
N SER A 188 5.23 -2.06 15.55
CA SER A 188 5.99 -0.82 15.33
C SER A 188 5.95 0.14 16.52
N LEU A 189 4.83 0.15 17.26
CA LEU A 189 4.66 0.95 18.48
C LEU A 189 5.44 0.41 19.68
N LYS A 190 5.94 -0.82 19.62
CA LYS A 190 6.66 -1.50 20.71
C LYS A 190 8.15 -1.67 20.41
N LEU A 191 8.63 -1.31 19.23
CA LEU A 191 10.04 -1.47 18.86
C LEU A 191 10.94 -0.63 19.77
N ALA A 192 12.03 -1.25 20.24
CA ALA A 192 13.10 -0.56 20.95
C ALA A 192 13.74 0.54 20.08
N SER A 193 14.24 1.60 20.71
CA SER A 193 14.83 2.75 20.03
C SER A 193 16.02 2.37 19.12
N SER A 194 16.87 1.41 19.50
CA SER A 194 17.94 0.87 18.64
C SER A 194 17.41 0.23 17.36
N THR A 195 16.42 -0.65 17.50
CA THR A 195 15.82 -1.35 16.36
C THR A 195 14.96 -0.45 15.50
N ARG A 196 14.42 0.64 16.05
CA ARG A 196 13.73 1.69 15.30
C ARG A 196 14.66 2.44 14.34
N GLN A 197 15.97 2.46 14.60
CA GLN A 197 16.96 3.00 13.66
C GLN A 197 17.15 2.06 12.45
N GLU A 198 17.13 0.74 12.66
CA GLU A 198 17.18 -0.25 11.58
C GLU A 198 15.86 -0.27 10.77
N PHE A 199 14.74 -0.35 11.47
CA PHE A 199 13.39 -0.29 10.92
C PHE A 199 12.87 1.15 10.90
N THR A 200 13.45 1.97 10.03
CA THR A 200 13.00 3.35 9.81
C THR A 200 11.50 3.43 9.49
N SER A 201 10.88 4.59 9.73
CA SER A 201 9.45 4.80 9.39
C SER A 201 9.14 4.52 7.93
N GLY A 202 10.07 4.82 7.01
CA GLY A 202 9.95 4.48 5.59
C GLY A 202 9.91 2.97 5.34
N ASN A 203 10.77 2.20 6.03
CA ASN A 203 10.78 0.74 5.96
C ASN A 203 9.46 0.14 6.46
N ILE A 204 8.93 0.64 7.58
CA ILE A 204 7.65 0.16 8.14
C ILE A 204 6.48 0.48 7.20
N VAL A 205 6.43 1.68 6.62
CA VAL A 205 5.41 2.05 5.63
C VAL A 205 5.51 1.16 4.39
N ASN A 206 6.72 0.81 3.95
CA ASN A 206 6.92 -0.14 2.85
C ASN A 206 6.45 -1.57 3.20
N LEU A 207 6.67 -2.03 4.43
CA LEU A 207 6.14 -3.31 4.90
C LEU A 207 4.61 -3.32 4.86
N ILE A 208 3.98 -2.27 5.39
CA ILE A 208 2.52 -2.11 5.43
C ILE A 208 1.93 -2.00 4.02
N SER A 209 2.54 -1.24 3.13
CA SER A 209 1.97 -0.95 1.82
C SER A 209 2.34 -1.98 0.75
N THR A 210 3.61 -2.33 0.62
CA THR A 210 4.13 -3.14 -0.49
C THR A 210 4.18 -4.61 -0.14
N ASP A 211 4.72 -4.96 1.03
CA ASP A 211 4.90 -6.37 1.38
C ASP A 211 3.57 -7.02 1.77
N THR A 212 2.62 -6.32 2.41
CA THR A 212 1.27 -6.86 2.61
C THR A 212 0.46 -7.00 1.31
N ASN A 213 0.66 -6.11 0.31
CA ASN A 213 0.06 -6.28 -1.03
C ASN A 213 0.55 -7.56 -1.69
N ARG A 214 1.84 -7.89 -1.57
CA ARG A 214 2.39 -9.14 -2.13
C ARG A 214 1.78 -10.39 -1.50
N LEU A 215 1.43 -10.33 -0.21
CA LEU A 215 0.72 -11.42 0.47
C LEU A 215 -0.69 -11.58 -0.10
N ASP A 216 -1.41 -10.46 -0.31
CA ASP A 216 -2.75 -10.41 -0.92
C ASP A 216 -2.73 -11.00 -2.35
N ASP A 217 -1.82 -10.51 -3.20
CA ASP A 217 -1.62 -11.00 -4.57
C ASP A 217 -1.34 -12.51 -4.60
N PHE A 218 -0.44 -12.99 -3.73
CA PHE A 218 -0.11 -14.42 -3.65
C PHE A 218 -1.29 -15.29 -3.25
N VAL A 219 -2.12 -14.88 -2.27
CA VAL A 219 -3.30 -15.67 -1.86
C VAL A 219 -4.31 -15.80 -2.99
N ASN A 220 -4.47 -14.75 -3.81
CA ASN A 220 -5.30 -14.82 -5.01
C ASN A 220 -4.71 -15.77 -6.07
N ASP A 221 -3.38 -15.81 -6.20
CA ASP A 221 -2.67 -16.58 -7.22
C ASP A 221 -2.35 -18.03 -6.85
N VAL A 222 -2.24 -18.38 -5.57
CA VAL A 222 -1.72 -19.69 -5.08
C VAL A 222 -2.48 -20.87 -5.65
N ASN A 223 -3.77 -20.69 -5.91
CA ASN A 223 -4.65 -21.72 -6.47
C ASN A 223 -4.25 -22.13 -7.89
N TYR A 224 -3.59 -21.25 -8.64
CA TYR A 224 -3.10 -21.56 -9.99
C TYR A 224 -1.92 -22.53 -9.99
N ILE A 225 -1.14 -22.62 -8.91
CA ILE A 225 0.04 -23.51 -8.83
C ILE A 225 -0.33 -24.97 -9.15
N TRP A 226 -1.50 -25.40 -8.68
CA TRP A 226 -1.96 -26.78 -8.81
C TRP A 226 -3.11 -26.93 -9.82
N ASN A 227 -3.92 -25.90 -10.02
CA ASN A 227 -4.93 -25.87 -11.08
C ASN A 227 -4.29 -25.96 -12.48
N ILE A 228 -3.17 -25.27 -12.72
CA ILE A 228 -2.49 -25.26 -14.03
C ILE A 228 -2.05 -26.66 -14.46
N PRO A 229 -1.28 -27.44 -13.68
CA PRO A 229 -0.89 -28.80 -14.07
C PRO A 229 -2.09 -29.73 -14.32
N VAL A 230 -3.12 -29.65 -13.48
CA VAL A 230 -4.34 -30.47 -13.63
C VAL A 230 -5.09 -30.10 -14.92
N ALA A 231 -5.21 -28.80 -15.22
CA ALA A 231 -5.83 -28.33 -16.44
C ALA A 231 -5.05 -28.76 -17.70
N LEU A 232 -3.72 -28.68 -17.67
CA LEU A 232 -2.86 -29.17 -18.75
C LEU A 232 -3.03 -30.67 -18.97
N ALA A 233 -3.02 -31.46 -17.90
CA ALA A 233 -3.15 -32.92 -17.97
C ALA A 233 -4.50 -33.37 -18.57
N ILE A 234 -5.59 -32.72 -18.16
CA ILE A 234 -6.94 -33.08 -18.61
C ILE A 234 -7.15 -32.69 -20.07
N ASN A 235 -6.76 -31.47 -20.47
CA ASN A 235 -6.84 -31.05 -21.87
C ASN A 235 -5.91 -31.87 -22.78
N ALA A 236 -4.73 -32.27 -22.30
CA ALA A 236 -3.86 -33.21 -23.01
C ALA A 236 -4.52 -34.58 -23.19
N GLY A 237 -5.19 -35.10 -22.14
CA GLY A 237 -5.96 -36.34 -22.22
C GLY A 237 -7.07 -36.29 -23.26
N PHE A 238 -7.88 -35.21 -23.28
CA PHE A 238 -8.93 -35.02 -24.28
C PHE A 238 -8.37 -34.96 -25.71
N LEU A 239 -7.26 -34.24 -25.91
CA LEU A 239 -6.59 -34.16 -27.20
C LEU A 239 -6.10 -35.53 -27.69
N ILE A 240 -5.50 -36.34 -26.82
CA ILE A 240 -5.04 -37.70 -27.17
C ILE A 240 -6.23 -38.62 -27.50
N VAL A 241 -7.33 -38.52 -26.75
CA VAL A 241 -8.51 -39.36 -27.00
C VAL A 241 -9.20 -38.99 -28.32
N ALA A 242 -9.32 -37.71 -28.63
CA ALA A 242 -10.03 -37.28 -29.84
C ALA A 242 -9.22 -37.44 -31.12
N LEU A 243 -7.90 -37.17 -31.08
CA LEU A 243 -7.07 -37.12 -32.28
C LEU A 243 -6.03 -38.25 -32.36
N GLY A 244 -5.81 -39.00 -31.28
CA GLY A 244 -4.80 -40.05 -31.21
C GLY A 244 -3.37 -39.51 -31.06
N TRP A 245 -2.41 -40.22 -31.66
CA TRP A 245 -0.99 -39.85 -31.61
C TRP A 245 -0.61 -38.51 -32.28
N PRO A 246 -1.29 -38.02 -33.35
CA PRO A 246 -1.05 -36.69 -33.93
C PRO A 246 -1.16 -35.52 -32.94
N ALA A 247 -1.96 -35.69 -31.88
CA ALA A 247 -2.08 -34.70 -30.81
C ALA A 247 -0.76 -34.53 -30.04
N VAL A 248 0.01 -35.61 -29.89
CA VAL A 248 1.29 -35.62 -29.16
C VAL A 248 2.32 -34.72 -29.82
N CYS A 249 2.34 -34.66 -31.16
CA CYS A 249 3.23 -33.76 -31.91
C CYS A 249 2.90 -32.29 -31.64
N GLY A 250 1.62 -31.92 -31.62
CA GLY A 250 1.18 -30.56 -31.27
C GLY A 250 1.51 -30.21 -29.81
N MET A 251 1.31 -31.15 -28.89
CA MET A 251 1.67 -30.98 -27.47
C MET A 251 3.19 -30.87 -27.25
N ALA A 252 4.00 -31.58 -28.03
CA ALA A 252 5.46 -31.48 -27.96
C ALA A 252 5.94 -30.05 -28.29
N LEU A 253 5.33 -29.41 -29.31
CA LEU A 253 5.60 -28.00 -29.61
C LEU A 253 5.19 -27.08 -28.45
N LEU A 254 4.04 -27.36 -27.82
CA LEU A 254 3.56 -26.59 -26.69
C LEU A 254 4.55 -26.66 -25.51
N VAL A 255 5.02 -27.86 -25.15
CA VAL A 255 6.03 -28.04 -24.10
C VAL A 255 7.34 -27.36 -24.47
N ALA A 256 7.78 -27.47 -25.73
CA ALA A 256 8.98 -26.80 -26.22
C ALA A 256 8.89 -25.26 -26.19
N SER A 257 7.68 -24.69 -26.20
CA SER A 257 7.46 -23.25 -26.11
C SER A 257 7.59 -22.69 -24.67
N VAL A 258 7.47 -23.53 -23.63
CA VAL A 258 7.51 -23.11 -22.23
C VAL A 258 8.86 -22.47 -21.84
N PRO A 259 10.04 -23.06 -22.15
CA PRO A 259 11.33 -22.44 -21.85
C PRO A 259 11.53 -21.09 -22.54
N LEU A 260 11.08 -20.97 -23.80
CA LEU A 260 11.14 -19.72 -24.55
C LEU A 260 10.30 -18.63 -23.87
N GLN A 261 9.08 -18.96 -23.44
CA GLN A 261 8.21 -18.04 -22.74
C GLN A 261 8.79 -17.64 -21.36
N GLY A 262 9.38 -18.58 -20.63
CA GLY A 262 10.10 -18.31 -19.39
C GLY A 262 11.29 -17.37 -19.56
N HIS A 263 12.07 -17.52 -20.64
CA HIS A 263 13.17 -16.64 -20.96
C HIS A 263 12.70 -15.21 -21.28
N LEU A 264 11.69 -15.08 -22.16
CA LEU A 264 11.12 -13.77 -22.53
C LEU A 264 10.55 -13.04 -21.31
N PHE A 265 9.86 -13.77 -20.42
CA PHE A 265 9.36 -13.23 -19.15
C PHE A 265 10.51 -12.77 -18.24
N SER A 266 11.58 -13.56 -18.13
CA SER A 266 12.76 -13.20 -17.33
C SER A 266 13.44 -11.92 -17.84
N VAL A 267 13.53 -11.74 -19.16
CA VAL A 267 14.04 -10.50 -19.78
C VAL A 267 13.12 -9.32 -19.47
N MET A 268 11.80 -9.49 -19.58
CA MET A 268 10.83 -8.45 -19.21
C MET A 268 10.97 -8.02 -17.74
N MET A 269 11.18 -8.99 -16.83
CA MET A 269 11.39 -8.71 -15.41
C MET A 269 12.73 -8.00 -15.13
N LYS A 270 13.80 -8.35 -15.85
CA LYS A 270 15.08 -7.61 -15.78
C LYS A 270 14.89 -6.13 -16.18
N ILE A 271 14.16 -5.86 -17.26
CA ILE A 271 13.85 -4.49 -17.68
C ILE A 271 13.01 -3.76 -16.62
N ARG A 272 12.02 -4.44 -16.01
CA ARG A 272 11.21 -3.87 -14.92
C ARG A 272 12.09 -3.45 -13.73
N ARG A 273 13.07 -4.27 -13.35
CA ARG A 273 14.02 -3.96 -12.27
C ARG A 273 14.88 -2.74 -12.59
N THR A 274 15.28 -2.54 -13.85
CA THR A 274 16.04 -1.34 -14.26
C THR A 274 15.19 -0.05 -14.32
N ILE A 275 13.87 -0.16 -14.53
CA ILE A 275 12.97 1.01 -14.56
C ILE A 275 12.77 1.58 -13.14
N ALA A 276 12.59 0.71 -12.15
CA ALA A 276 12.28 1.10 -10.77
C ALA A 276 13.22 2.18 -10.16
N PRO A 277 14.56 2.07 -10.22
CA PRO A 277 15.44 3.10 -9.65
C PRO A 277 15.34 4.44 -10.39
N ILE A 278 15.11 4.44 -11.70
CA ILE A 278 14.95 5.66 -12.50
C ILE A 278 13.65 6.37 -12.14
N THR A 279 12.54 5.62 -12.03
CA THR A 279 11.26 6.15 -11.56
C THR A 279 11.38 6.70 -10.15
N GLY A 280 12.07 5.99 -9.24
CA GLY A 280 12.34 6.45 -7.88
C GLY A 280 13.11 7.78 -7.84
N ASN A 281 14.18 7.91 -8.64
CA ASN A 281 14.94 9.14 -8.77
C ASN A 281 14.07 10.31 -9.30
N ARG A 282 13.22 10.05 -10.30
CA ARG A 282 12.28 11.06 -10.83
C ARG A 282 11.31 11.54 -9.74
N VAL A 283 10.70 10.62 -8.99
CA VAL A 283 9.72 10.95 -7.94
C VAL A 283 10.39 11.71 -6.79
N ASN A 284 11.58 11.28 -6.36
CA ASN A 284 12.34 11.95 -5.30
C ASN A 284 12.71 13.39 -5.70
N LEU A 285 13.28 13.58 -6.90
CA LEU A 285 13.62 14.91 -7.40
C LEU A 285 12.37 15.79 -7.57
N THR A 286 11.25 15.22 -8.00
CA THR A 286 9.96 15.93 -8.10
C THR A 286 9.47 16.39 -6.71
N SER A 287 9.62 15.54 -5.70
CA SER A 287 9.31 15.87 -4.30
C SER A 287 10.20 16.99 -3.76
N GLU A 288 11.51 16.94 -4.02
CA GLU A 288 12.46 18.00 -3.63
C GLU A 288 12.09 19.34 -4.28
N VAL A 289 11.74 19.34 -5.57
CA VAL A 289 11.32 20.55 -6.30
C VAL A 289 10.07 21.17 -5.68
N PHE A 290 9.04 20.37 -5.39
CA PHE A 290 7.81 20.90 -4.82
C PHE A 290 7.95 21.30 -3.34
N SER A 291 8.77 20.60 -2.56
CA SER A 291 9.12 21.00 -1.20
C SER A 291 9.88 22.33 -1.18
N GLY A 292 10.80 22.53 -2.12
CA GLY A 292 11.59 23.76 -2.30
C GLY A 292 10.95 24.83 -3.17
N ILE A 293 9.64 24.75 -3.47
CA ILE A 293 9.02 25.54 -4.55
C ILE A 293 9.15 27.05 -4.37
N ARG A 294 9.13 27.54 -3.11
CA ARG A 294 9.26 28.97 -2.79
C ARG A 294 10.63 29.51 -3.22
N ILE A 295 11.69 28.76 -2.91
CA ILE A 295 13.07 29.11 -3.28
C ILE A 295 13.25 29.04 -4.79
N ILE A 296 12.71 27.99 -5.43
CA ILE A 296 12.81 27.80 -6.88
C ILE A 296 12.14 28.95 -7.64
N LYS A 297 10.94 29.37 -7.22
CA LYS A 297 10.24 30.53 -7.80
C LYS A 297 10.96 31.84 -7.56
N PHE A 298 11.51 32.03 -6.35
CA PHE A 298 12.26 33.24 -6.00
C PHE A 298 13.48 33.45 -6.92
N PHE A 299 14.20 32.38 -7.27
CA PHE A 299 15.35 32.41 -8.18
C PHE A 299 15.02 32.18 -9.66
N ALA A 300 13.73 32.03 -10.02
CA ALA A 300 13.28 31.72 -11.38
C ALA A 300 13.92 30.44 -11.99
N TRP A 301 14.14 29.41 -11.17
CA TRP A 301 14.77 28.14 -11.56
C TRP A 301 13.81 27.10 -12.14
N GLU A 302 12.53 27.43 -12.34
CA GLU A 302 11.50 26.47 -12.76
C GLU A 302 11.87 25.76 -14.07
N ASN A 303 12.34 26.52 -15.06
CA ASN A 303 12.69 25.98 -16.38
C ASN A 303 13.91 25.03 -16.32
N ALA A 304 14.86 25.28 -15.42
CA ALA A 304 16.03 24.43 -15.26
C ALA A 304 15.64 23.07 -14.66
N PHE A 305 14.80 23.07 -13.62
CA PHE A 305 14.27 21.85 -13.01
C PHE A 305 13.31 21.10 -13.95
N ALA A 306 12.48 21.80 -14.72
CA ALA A 306 11.61 21.20 -15.74
C ALA A 306 12.41 20.42 -16.80
N LYS A 307 13.49 21.01 -17.32
CA LYS A 307 14.37 20.31 -18.28
C LYS A 307 15.07 19.09 -17.65
N LYS A 308 15.53 19.21 -16.40
CA LYS A 308 16.17 18.10 -15.68
C LYS A 308 15.21 16.91 -15.52
N ILE A 309 13.99 17.17 -15.06
CA ILE A 309 12.96 16.12 -14.88
C ILE A 309 12.50 15.53 -16.22
N ALA A 310 12.32 16.36 -17.26
CA ALA A 310 11.98 15.89 -18.60
C ALA A 310 13.05 14.95 -19.18
N THR A 311 14.33 15.18 -18.86
CA THR A 311 15.44 14.33 -19.32
C THR A 311 15.39 12.95 -18.66
N ILE A 312 15.17 12.89 -17.33
CA ILE A 312 14.96 11.64 -16.59
C ILE A 312 13.71 10.91 -17.11
N ARG A 313 12.63 11.64 -17.40
CA ARG A 313 11.40 11.05 -17.93
C ARG A 313 11.59 10.43 -19.31
N ARG A 314 12.44 11.01 -20.17
CA ARG A 314 12.74 10.44 -21.50
C ARG A 314 13.45 9.10 -21.39
N SER A 315 14.48 8.99 -20.56
CA SER A 315 15.20 7.72 -20.35
C SER A 315 14.30 6.65 -19.71
N GLU A 316 13.42 7.06 -18.79
CA GLU A 316 12.39 6.18 -18.21
C GLU A 316 11.44 5.63 -19.30
N ILE A 317 10.89 6.50 -20.13
CA ILE A 317 9.93 6.13 -21.19
C ILE A 317 10.55 5.19 -22.24
N GLU A 318 11.83 5.35 -22.58
CA GLU A 318 12.52 4.43 -23.50
C GLU A 318 12.55 2.99 -22.96
N LEU A 319 12.82 2.83 -21.66
CA LEU A 319 12.80 1.53 -21.00
C LEU A 319 11.37 0.99 -20.84
N VAL A 320 10.40 1.84 -20.50
CA VAL A 320 8.97 1.47 -20.44
C VAL A 320 8.48 1.00 -21.81
N LEU A 321 8.89 1.65 -22.90
CA LEU A 321 8.59 1.23 -24.27
C LEU A 321 9.25 -0.12 -24.59
N LYS A 322 10.53 -0.33 -24.21
CA LYS A 322 11.21 -1.61 -24.37
C LYS A 322 10.50 -2.74 -23.63
N ARG A 323 10.04 -2.50 -22.40
CA ARG A 323 9.20 -3.43 -21.63
C ARG A 323 7.87 -3.72 -22.32
N SER A 324 7.19 -2.68 -22.81
CA SER A 324 5.89 -2.81 -23.49
C SER A 324 6.01 -3.61 -24.79
N LYS A 325 7.11 -3.44 -25.55
CA LYS A 325 7.44 -4.27 -26.72
C LYS A 325 7.65 -5.74 -26.34
N MET A 326 8.39 -6.01 -25.26
CA MET A 326 8.55 -7.39 -24.75
C MET A 326 7.21 -8.01 -24.36
N GLN A 327 6.33 -7.24 -23.72
CA GLN A 327 4.99 -7.71 -23.39
C GLN A 327 4.15 -8.00 -24.65
N ALA A 328 4.27 -7.18 -25.70
CA ALA A 328 3.62 -7.44 -26.99
C ALA A 328 4.10 -8.76 -27.62
N ILE A 329 5.40 -9.06 -27.54
CA ILE A 329 5.98 -10.34 -27.99
C ILE A 329 5.40 -11.51 -27.20
N ILE A 330 5.41 -11.44 -25.86
CA ILE A 330 4.87 -12.50 -24.98
C ILE A 330 3.39 -12.76 -25.28
N MET A 331 2.59 -11.70 -25.44
CA MET A 331 1.15 -11.83 -25.75
C MET A 331 0.90 -12.43 -27.13
N THR A 332 1.69 -12.03 -28.13
CA THR A 332 1.61 -12.55 -29.51
C THR A 332 2.01 -14.02 -29.55
N GLN A 333 3.10 -14.39 -28.89
CA GLN A 333 3.54 -15.77 -28.76
C GLN A 333 2.45 -16.63 -28.11
N ALA A 334 1.83 -16.16 -27.04
CA ALA A 334 0.76 -16.89 -26.37
C ALA A 334 -0.49 -17.07 -27.25
N GLN A 335 -0.76 -16.18 -28.21
CA GLN A 335 -1.80 -16.37 -29.23
C GLN A 335 -1.36 -17.31 -30.36
N ALA A 336 -0.09 -17.27 -30.74
CA ALA A 336 0.46 -18.04 -31.84
C ALA A 336 0.60 -19.54 -31.51
N ILE A 337 1.03 -19.88 -30.29
CA ILE A 337 1.33 -21.27 -29.89
C ILE A 337 0.15 -22.23 -30.14
N PRO A 338 -1.08 -21.97 -29.65
CA PRO A 338 -2.20 -22.88 -29.89
C PRO A 338 -2.52 -23.08 -31.37
N VAL A 339 -2.45 -22.00 -32.17
CA VAL A 339 -2.72 -22.07 -33.61
C VAL A 339 -1.65 -22.90 -34.30
N LEU A 340 -0.37 -22.69 -34.01
CA LEU A 340 0.72 -23.50 -34.56
C LEU A 340 0.62 -24.97 -34.15
N CYS A 341 0.27 -25.26 -32.89
CA CYS A 341 0.00 -26.62 -32.41
C CYS A 341 -1.14 -27.26 -33.22
N SER A 342 -2.25 -26.53 -33.41
CA SER A 342 -3.38 -27.01 -34.20
C SER A 342 -3.01 -27.28 -35.66
N CYS A 343 -2.22 -26.40 -36.29
CA CYS A 343 -1.74 -26.58 -37.67
C CYS A 343 -0.95 -27.89 -37.83
N ILE A 344 0.00 -28.15 -36.93
CA ILE A 344 0.84 -29.35 -36.98
C ILE A 344 -0.01 -30.60 -36.74
N THR A 345 -0.89 -30.55 -35.75
CA THR A 345 -1.74 -31.70 -35.41
C THR A 345 -2.74 -32.01 -36.54
N PHE A 346 -3.38 -31.01 -37.15
CA PHE A 346 -4.31 -31.21 -38.26
C PHE A 346 -3.61 -31.61 -39.56
N MET A 347 -2.39 -31.13 -39.80
CA MET A 347 -1.57 -31.58 -40.93
C MET A 347 -1.31 -33.09 -40.86
N ILE A 348 -0.89 -33.59 -39.69
CA ILE A 348 -0.61 -35.02 -39.50
C ILE A 348 -1.92 -35.82 -39.51
N TYR A 349 -2.93 -35.37 -38.75
CA TYR A 349 -4.22 -36.06 -38.68
C TYR A 349 -4.91 -36.15 -40.06
N GLY A 350 -4.97 -35.07 -40.83
CA GLY A 350 -5.60 -35.01 -42.16
C GLY A 350 -4.83 -35.76 -43.26
N SER A 351 -3.62 -36.24 -42.98
CA SER A 351 -2.88 -37.16 -43.88
C SER A 351 -3.18 -38.64 -43.64
N ILE A 352 -3.83 -38.95 -42.52
CA ILE A 352 -4.08 -40.34 -42.06
C ILE A 352 -5.59 -40.61 -41.99
N HIS A 353 -6.39 -39.62 -41.61
CA HIS A 353 -7.83 -39.72 -41.40
C HIS A 353 -8.59 -38.62 -42.15
N SER A 354 -9.89 -38.86 -42.40
CA SER A 354 -10.81 -37.82 -42.83
C SER A 354 -11.04 -36.82 -41.69
N LEU A 355 -11.20 -35.56 -42.06
CA LEU A 355 -11.31 -34.44 -41.12
C LEU A 355 -12.73 -34.35 -40.57
N ASP A 356 -12.98 -34.98 -39.42
CA ASP A 356 -14.25 -34.82 -38.69
C ASP A 356 -14.35 -33.41 -38.06
N PRO A 357 -15.40 -32.62 -38.40
CA PRO A 357 -15.64 -31.32 -37.81
C PRO A 357 -15.68 -31.36 -36.27
N ALA A 358 -16.28 -32.40 -35.67
CA ALA A 358 -16.44 -32.47 -34.22
C ALA A 358 -15.08 -32.61 -33.50
N ALA A 359 -14.20 -33.49 -33.99
CA ALA A 359 -12.85 -33.62 -33.48
C ALA A 359 -12.00 -32.34 -33.67
N ILE A 360 -12.13 -31.66 -34.81
CA ILE A 360 -11.31 -30.48 -35.17
C ILE A 360 -11.70 -29.24 -34.36
N PHE A 361 -12.99 -28.90 -34.29
CA PHE A 361 -13.42 -27.72 -33.54
C PHE A 361 -13.27 -27.90 -32.03
N SER A 362 -13.48 -29.13 -31.52
CA SER A 362 -13.29 -29.45 -30.10
C SER A 362 -11.81 -29.39 -29.71
N SER A 363 -10.92 -29.96 -30.52
CA SER A 363 -9.48 -29.91 -30.27
C SER A 363 -8.89 -28.50 -30.38
N LEU A 364 -9.38 -27.67 -31.30
CA LEU A 364 -9.00 -26.25 -31.37
C LEU A 364 -9.40 -25.50 -30.09
N SER A 365 -10.60 -25.78 -29.55
CA SER A 365 -11.05 -25.23 -28.26
C SER A 365 -10.12 -25.65 -27.12
N TRP A 366 -9.71 -26.92 -27.05
CA TRP A 366 -8.79 -27.41 -26.01
C TRP A 366 -7.38 -26.82 -26.15
N PHE A 367 -6.84 -26.70 -27.38
CA PHE A 367 -5.57 -25.99 -27.61
C PHE A 367 -5.67 -24.53 -27.14
N ASN A 368 -6.76 -23.83 -27.44
CA ASN A 368 -6.98 -22.46 -26.98
C ASN A 368 -7.09 -22.34 -25.46
N GLN A 369 -7.67 -23.33 -24.78
CA GLN A 369 -7.75 -23.36 -23.32
C GLN A 369 -6.38 -23.52 -22.63
N LEU A 370 -5.40 -24.13 -23.30
CA LEU A 370 -4.02 -24.27 -22.80
C LEU A 370 -3.25 -22.95 -22.76
N ARG A 371 -3.75 -21.90 -23.44
CA ARG A 371 -3.10 -20.57 -23.50
C ARG A 371 -2.99 -19.86 -22.16
N LEU A 372 -4.09 -19.77 -21.41
CA LEU A 372 -4.12 -19.04 -20.14
C LEU A 372 -3.14 -19.62 -19.10
N PRO A 373 -3.07 -20.95 -18.90
CA PRO A 373 -2.06 -21.57 -18.06
C PRO A 373 -0.63 -21.14 -18.39
N LEU A 374 -0.26 -21.06 -19.68
CA LEU A 374 1.09 -20.68 -20.12
C LEU A 374 1.43 -19.22 -19.79
N ILE A 375 0.46 -18.31 -19.87
CA ILE A 375 0.65 -16.90 -19.52
C ILE A 375 0.74 -16.71 -18.00
N ILE A 376 -0.12 -17.41 -17.24
CA ILE A 376 -0.26 -17.21 -15.79
C ILE A 376 0.87 -17.91 -15.02
N PHE A 377 1.37 -19.05 -15.52
CA PHE A 377 2.36 -19.85 -14.79
C PHE A 377 3.62 -19.06 -14.36
N PRO A 378 4.30 -18.29 -15.25
CA PRO A 378 5.45 -17.47 -14.84
C PRO A 378 5.09 -16.38 -13.81
N ILE A 379 3.87 -15.82 -13.89
CA ILE A 379 3.39 -14.79 -12.96
C ILE A 379 3.27 -15.38 -11.56
N VAL A 380 2.68 -16.56 -11.44
CA VAL A 380 2.49 -17.27 -10.16
C VAL A 380 3.84 -17.65 -9.55
N LEU A 381 4.82 -18.09 -10.36
CA LEU A 381 6.18 -18.37 -9.89
C LEU A 381 6.85 -17.11 -9.31
N ASN A 382 6.69 -15.97 -9.99
CA ASN A 382 7.23 -14.70 -9.51
C ASN A 382 6.52 -14.23 -8.23
N SER A 383 5.19 -14.33 -8.19
CA SER A 383 4.37 -14.02 -7.01
C SER A 383 4.79 -14.85 -5.79
N THR A 384 5.08 -16.14 -5.99
CA THR A 384 5.61 -17.03 -4.94
C THR A 384 6.98 -16.59 -4.42
N ALA A 385 7.86 -16.11 -5.31
CA ALA A 385 9.18 -15.60 -4.91
C ALA A 385 9.06 -14.29 -4.12
N GLU A 386 8.20 -13.37 -4.56
CA GLU A 386 7.93 -12.10 -3.89
C GLU A 386 7.27 -12.30 -2.52
N PHE A 387 6.34 -13.25 -2.41
CA PHE A 387 5.72 -13.68 -1.15
C PHE A 387 6.75 -14.13 -0.13
N LYS A 388 7.71 -14.99 -0.54
CA LYS A 388 8.77 -15.47 0.37
C LYS A 388 9.64 -14.32 0.89
N ILE A 389 10.01 -13.37 0.03
CA ILE A 389 10.80 -12.20 0.43
C ILE A 389 10.01 -11.33 1.41
N ALA A 390 8.72 -11.10 1.15
CA ALA A 390 7.85 -10.33 2.03
C ALA A 390 7.71 -10.99 3.41
N LEU A 391 7.49 -12.31 3.46
CA LEU A 391 7.42 -13.05 4.72
C LEU A 391 8.68 -12.91 5.56
N VAL A 392 9.85 -13.09 4.96
CA VAL A 392 11.15 -12.98 5.68
C VAL A 392 11.31 -11.60 6.31
N ARG A 393 10.90 -10.54 5.60
CA ARG A 393 10.99 -9.17 6.11
C ARG A 393 10.00 -8.88 7.24
N ILE A 394 8.77 -9.37 7.11
CA ILE A 394 7.74 -9.23 8.15
C ILE A 394 8.15 -10.04 9.40
N GLU A 395 8.64 -11.26 9.21
CA GLU A 395 9.17 -12.11 10.29
C GLU A 395 10.31 -11.42 11.04
N ALA A 396 11.27 -10.82 10.33
CA ALA A 396 12.35 -10.05 10.94
C ALA A 396 11.83 -8.90 11.81
N LEU A 397 10.80 -8.17 11.36
CA LEU A 397 10.16 -7.13 12.16
C LEU A 397 9.45 -7.72 13.39
N LEU A 398 8.74 -8.84 13.25
CA LEU A 398 7.99 -9.44 14.36
C LEU A 398 8.91 -9.99 15.45
N LEU A 399 10.10 -10.46 15.07
CA LEU A 399 11.14 -10.95 15.98
C LEU A 399 12.04 -9.84 16.55
N ALA A 400 11.95 -8.61 16.03
CA ALA A 400 12.69 -7.46 16.54
C ALA A 400 12.45 -7.23 18.04
N THR A 401 13.47 -6.72 18.72
CA THR A 401 13.43 -6.45 20.17
C THR A 401 12.38 -5.38 20.49
N GLU A 402 11.59 -5.64 21.53
CA GLU A 402 10.58 -4.71 22.03
C GLU A 402 11.13 -3.89 23.20
N VAL A 403 10.55 -2.73 23.45
CA VAL A 403 10.78 -1.95 24.67
C VAL A 403 10.28 -2.75 25.87
N GLU A 404 11.12 -2.93 26.88
CA GLU A 404 10.71 -3.50 28.16
C GLU A 404 10.11 -2.42 29.07
N ASN A 405 8.88 -2.65 29.56
CA ASN A 405 8.33 -1.82 30.63
C ASN A 405 8.97 -2.24 31.96
N PHE A 406 10.09 -1.61 32.32
CA PHE A 406 10.83 -1.93 33.55
C PHE A 406 10.43 -1.09 34.76
N ALA A 407 9.57 -0.09 34.60
CA ALA A 407 9.18 0.81 35.69
C ALA A 407 8.07 0.21 36.55
N ILE A 408 8.30 0.16 37.86
CA ILE A 408 7.31 -0.29 38.85
C ILE A 408 6.50 0.94 39.28
N THR A 409 5.17 0.87 39.18
CA THR A 409 4.29 1.92 39.70
C THR A 409 3.89 1.58 41.13
N ASP A 410 4.38 2.34 42.11
CA ASP A 410 3.99 2.22 43.52
C ASP A 410 3.35 3.53 43.99
N SER A 411 2.03 3.49 44.16
CA SER A 411 1.22 4.65 44.56
C SER A 411 1.53 5.16 45.97
N ASN A 412 2.20 4.36 46.81
CA ASN A 412 2.55 4.72 48.19
C ASN A 412 4.02 5.12 48.35
N ALA A 413 4.77 5.28 47.25
CA ALA A 413 6.17 5.65 47.31
C ALA A 413 6.38 7.07 47.88
N VAL A 414 7.40 7.21 48.75
CA VAL A 414 7.80 8.49 49.36
C VAL A 414 8.31 9.48 48.30
N TYR A 415 8.94 8.96 47.25
CA TYR A 415 9.47 9.72 46.13
C TYR A 415 8.57 9.59 44.92
N ALA A 416 8.40 10.70 44.19
CA ALA A 416 7.71 10.71 42.92
C ALA A 416 8.43 9.88 41.87
N ILE A 417 9.76 9.98 41.86
CA ILE A 417 10.70 9.24 41.01
C ILE A 417 11.82 8.73 41.91
N SER A 418 12.06 7.42 41.86
CA SER A 418 13.23 6.78 42.47
C SER A 418 14.00 5.99 41.43
N VAL A 419 15.28 6.28 41.28
CA VAL A 419 16.23 5.55 40.41
C VAL A 419 17.43 5.18 41.26
N GLU A 420 17.71 3.89 41.40
CA GLU A 420 18.77 3.37 42.27
C GLU A 420 19.76 2.51 41.49
N ASN A 421 21.02 2.95 41.47
CA ASN A 421 22.17 2.29 40.84
C ASN A 421 21.88 1.81 39.41
N CYS A 422 21.20 2.63 38.60
CA CYS A 422 20.80 2.24 37.26
C CYS A 422 21.86 2.56 36.21
N ASP A 423 22.12 1.58 35.36
CA ASP A 423 22.84 1.75 34.09
C ASP A 423 21.86 1.64 32.91
N PHE A 424 21.91 2.60 32.00
CA PHE A 424 21.08 2.62 30.80
C PHE A 424 21.92 2.65 29.52
N GLU A 425 21.44 1.96 28.49
CA GLU A 425 22.10 1.91 27.19
C GLU A 425 21.09 2.10 26.04
N TRP A 426 21.50 2.78 24.97
CA TRP A 426 20.67 2.91 23.76
C TRP A 426 20.62 1.60 22.96
N SER A 427 21.68 0.81 22.97
CA SER A 427 21.77 -0.51 22.36
C SER A 427 21.51 -1.59 23.39
N GLY A 428 20.31 -2.18 23.39
CA GLY A 428 20.08 -3.46 24.09
C GLY A 428 20.89 -4.61 23.46
N GLN A 429 20.93 -5.77 24.10
CA GLN A 429 21.52 -6.97 23.49
C GLN A 429 20.80 -7.30 22.18
N VAL A 430 21.52 -7.16 21.07
CA VAL A 430 21.05 -7.56 19.75
C VAL A 430 21.02 -9.10 19.73
N TYR A 431 19.86 -9.70 19.98
CA TYR A 431 19.63 -11.10 19.64
C TYR A 431 19.45 -11.24 18.13
N PHE A 432 20.51 -11.01 17.36
CA PHE A 432 20.58 -11.41 15.96
C PHE A 432 21.95 -12.03 15.64
N HIS A 433 22.12 -13.27 16.13
CA HIS A 433 22.97 -14.27 15.47
C HIS A 433 22.03 -15.23 14.73
N GLY A 434 21.55 -14.83 13.54
CA GLY A 434 20.51 -15.60 12.88
C GLY A 434 20.20 -15.29 11.42
N PHE A 435 20.91 -14.37 10.77
CA PHE A 435 20.95 -14.34 9.31
C PHE A 435 22.17 -15.15 8.84
N GLN A 436 22.13 -16.48 9.05
CA GLN A 436 22.77 -17.30 8.03
C GLN A 436 22.02 -16.98 6.75
N LYS A 437 22.69 -16.34 5.79
CA LYS A 437 22.35 -16.38 4.36
C LYS A 437 21.76 -17.77 4.13
N SER A 438 20.44 -17.87 4.03
CA SER A 438 19.82 -19.16 3.76
C SER A 438 20.48 -19.63 2.48
N LYS A 439 21.13 -20.79 2.54
CA LYS A 439 21.65 -21.52 1.39
C LYS A 439 20.51 -21.71 0.40
N PHE A 440 20.32 -20.71 -0.46
CA PHE A 440 19.58 -20.81 -1.70
C PHE A 440 20.57 -20.44 -2.82
N SER A 441 21.72 -21.13 -2.82
CA SER A 441 22.47 -21.35 -4.03
C SER A 441 21.58 -22.20 -4.93
N LEU A 442 20.98 -21.56 -5.94
CA LEU A 442 20.58 -22.26 -7.15
C LEU A 442 21.75 -23.16 -7.55
N SER A 443 21.46 -24.45 -7.72
CA SER A 443 22.40 -25.45 -8.21
C SER A 443 23.13 -24.93 -9.46
N GLU A 444 24.39 -24.55 -9.30
CA GLU A 444 25.31 -24.31 -10.41
C GLU A 444 25.59 -25.64 -11.11
N GLY A 445 24.91 -25.84 -12.23
CA GLY A 445 25.25 -26.85 -13.23
C GLY A 445 26.01 -26.22 -14.40
N LYS A 446 27.35 -26.34 -14.35
CA LYS A 446 28.33 -26.32 -15.46
C LYS A 446 28.57 -25.01 -16.26
N ASN A 447 29.75 -24.43 -15.99
CA ASN A 447 30.69 -23.79 -16.92
C ASN A 447 30.15 -22.84 -17.99
N VAL A 448 29.94 -21.57 -17.61
CA VAL A 448 30.08 -20.44 -18.53
C VAL A 448 30.98 -19.39 -17.90
N LYS A 449 32.14 -19.14 -18.49
CA LYS A 449 33.01 -18.01 -18.15
C LYS A 449 32.27 -16.71 -18.49
N VAL A 450 31.73 -16.02 -17.49
CA VAL A 450 31.23 -14.65 -17.64
C VAL A 450 32.29 -13.69 -17.10
N LYS A 451 32.73 -12.78 -17.97
CA LYS A 451 33.63 -11.66 -17.64
C LYS A 451 32.98 -10.78 -16.57
N LYS A 452 33.75 -10.44 -15.53
CA LYS A 452 33.47 -9.33 -14.61
C LYS A 452 33.23 -8.07 -15.44
N ASN A 453 32.03 -7.50 -15.34
CA ASN A 453 31.76 -6.07 -15.28
C ASN A 453 30.26 -5.88 -14.97
N ASP A 454 29.99 -4.95 -14.06
CA ASP A 454 28.70 -4.35 -13.68
C ASP A 454 27.76 -5.15 -12.75
N THR A 455 28.00 -5.01 -11.44
CA THR A 455 27.00 -5.17 -10.37
C THR A 455 27.13 -4.05 -9.35
N SER A 456 26.37 -2.96 -9.53
CA SER A 456 26.30 -1.83 -8.59
C SER A 456 25.09 -1.88 -7.64
N ASP A 457 24.35 -3.00 -7.57
CA ASP A 457 23.17 -3.15 -6.69
C ASP A 457 23.33 -4.24 -5.62
N SER A 458 24.42 -5.02 -5.66
CA SER A 458 24.80 -5.93 -4.58
C SER A 458 25.82 -5.33 -3.62
N GLU A 459 26.54 -4.27 -4.03
CA GLU A 459 27.56 -3.64 -3.20
C GLU A 459 26.99 -2.64 -2.18
N ILE A 460 25.78 -2.10 -2.39
CA ILE A 460 25.14 -1.17 -1.43
C ILE A 460 24.74 -1.87 -0.11
N PHE A 461 24.57 -3.20 -0.14
CA PHE A 461 24.35 -4.02 1.07
C PHE A 461 25.63 -4.68 1.59
N GLU A 462 26.74 -4.71 0.84
CA GLU A 462 28.01 -5.27 1.31
C GLU A 462 28.92 -4.21 1.98
N GLU A 463 28.79 -2.93 1.62
CA GLU A 463 29.64 -1.88 2.21
C GLU A 463 29.11 -1.31 3.54
N SER A 464 27.84 -1.58 3.88
CA SER A 464 27.24 -1.19 5.17
C SER A 464 27.44 -2.22 6.29
N ALA A 465 27.96 -3.42 5.99
CA ALA A 465 28.14 -4.49 6.98
C ALA A 465 29.57 -4.62 7.54
N ASN A 466 30.57 -3.99 6.90
CA ASN A 466 31.99 -4.13 7.29
C ASN A 466 32.59 -2.91 8.01
N SER A 467 31.75 -1.98 8.49
CA SER A 467 32.16 -0.88 9.36
C SER A 467 31.44 -0.93 10.71
N HIS A 468 31.41 -2.11 11.36
CA HIS A 468 31.19 -2.18 12.80
C HIS A 468 32.47 -1.73 13.53
N ALA A 469 32.78 -0.43 13.44
CA ALA A 469 33.35 0.22 14.61
C ALA A 469 32.31 0.03 15.71
N VAL A 470 32.70 -0.58 16.82
CA VAL A 470 31.92 -0.55 18.06
C VAL A 470 31.84 0.93 18.44
N VAL A 471 30.82 1.62 17.93
CA VAL A 471 30.47 2.96 18.39
C VAL A 471 30.18 2.76 19.87
N GLN A 472 31.00 3.35 20.74
CA GLN A 472 30.69 3.44 22.16
C GLN A 472 29.28 4.03 22.25
N SER A 473 28.30 3.18 22.59
CA SER A 473 26.94 3.59 22.80
C SER A 473 26.94 4.56 23.97
N LEU A 474 26.34 5.74 23.77
CA LEU A 474 26.20 6.73 24.83
C LEU A 474 25.39 6.07 25.98
N SER A 475 26.05 5.75 27.07
CA SER A 475 25.46 5.03 28.21
C SER A 475 25.32 5.96 29.39
N LEU A 476 24.23 5.83 30.12
CA LEU A 476 24.09 6.44 31.44
C LEU A 476 24.59 5.43 32.47
N ARG A 477 25.41 5.88 33.41
CA ARG A 477 26.07 4.99 34.37
C ARG A 477 25.82 5.45 35.80
N ASN A 478 25.53 4.49 36.67
CA ASN A 478 25.35 4.68 38.10
C ASN A 478 24.41 5.86 38.44
N ILE A 479 23.27 5.92 37.78
CA ILE A 479 22.28 6.98 38.00
C ILE A 479 21.57 6.71 39.32
N ASN A 480 21.70 7.65 40.25
CA ASN A 480 21.02 7.66 41.54
C ASN A 480 20.23 8.96 41.66
N LEU A 481 18.90 8.86 41.63
CA LEU A 481 18.00 10.01 41.58
C LEU A 481 16.77 9.79 42.44
N HIS A 482 16.54 10.70 43.39
CA HIS A 482 15.31 10.77 44.18
C HIS A 482 14.71 12.17 44.08
N ILE A 483 13.41 12.23 43.74
CA ILE A 483 12.64 13.47 43.59
C ILE A 483 11.33 13.32 44.36
N LYS A 484 10.98 14.30 45.20
CA LYS A 484 9.74 14.25 46.00
C LYS A 484 8.53 14.72 45.17
N ASN A 485 7.34 14.43 45.69
CA ASN A 485 6.09 14.90 45.10
C ASN A 485 6.01 16.44 45.12
N GLY A 486 5.72 17.04 43.96
CA GLY A 486 5.55 18.49 43.82
C GLY A 486 6.82 19.30 43.54
N GLU A 487 8.01 18.70 43.63
CA GLU A 487 9.29 19.40 43.40
C GLU A 487 9.48 19.82 41.93
N LEU A 488 10.04 21.03 41.74
CA LEU A 488 10.55 21.51 40.46
C LEU A 488 12.07 21.31 40.39
N VAL A 489 12.48 20.37 39.55
CA VAL A 489 13.88 19.94 39.40
C VAL A 489 14.43 20.39 38.04
N ALA A 490 15.57 21.07 38.04
CA ALA A 490 16.27 21.45 36.81
C ALA A 490 17.45 20.51 36.51
N VAL A 491 17.60 20.09 35.25
CA VAL A 491 18.71 19.27 34.78
C VAL A 491 19.58 20.07 33.82
N VAL A 492 20.85 20.25 34.17
CA VAL A 492 21.82 21.10 33.44
C VAL A 492 23.11 20.34 33.13
N GLY A 493 23.90 20.87 32.21
CA GLY A 493 25.18 20.29 31.81
C GLY A 493 25.55 20.64 30.36
N ALA A 494 26.81 20.35 29.99
CA ALA A 494 27.34 20.60 28.64
C ALA A 494 26.53 19.89 27.54
N VAL A 495 26.60 20.37 26.30
CA VAL A 495 25.99 19.69 25.15
C VAL A 495 26.58 18.28 25.03
N GLY A 496 25.73 17.26 24.86
CA GLY A 496 26.15 15.86 24.81
C GLY A 496 26.36 15.18 26.16
N SER A 497 26.11 15.85 27.30
CA SER A 497 26.31 15.26 28.64
C SER A 497 25.31 14.17 29.05
N GLY A 498 24.28 13.90 28.24
CA GLY A 498 23.27 12.88 28.51
C GLY A 498 21.93 13.37 29.09
N LYS A 499 21.67 14.69 29.11
CA LYS A 499 20.42 15.29 29.66
C LYS A 499 19.13 14.71 29.05
N SER A 500 19.00 14.78 27.72
CA SER A 500 17.86 14.19 27.02
C SER A 500 17.85 12.67 27.14
N SER A 501 19.03 12.02 27.21
CA SER A 501 19.12 10.58 27.46
C SER A 501 18.53 10.21 28.83
N LEU A 502 18.75 11.01 29.88
CA LEU A 502 18.15 10.78 31.19
C LEU A 502 16.63 10.82 31.13
N LEU A 503 16.03 11.78 30.43
CA LEU A 503 14.58 11.82 30.25
C LEU A 503 14.06 10.61 29.46
N ASN A 504 14.75 10.22 28.39
CA ASN A 504 14.39 9.04 27.60
C ASN A 504 14.52 7.73 28.40
N ALA A 505 15.51 7.64 29.31
CA ALA A 505 15.63 6.52 30.24
C ALA A 505 14.44 6.47 31.21
N LEU A 506 14.01 7.60 31.77
CA LEU A 506 12.84 7.66 32.65
C LEU A 506 11.53 7.27 31.93
N ILE A 507 11.39 7.62 30.65
CA ILE A 507 10.20 7.27 29.85
C ILE A 507 10.22 5.79 29.43
N GLY A 508 11.37 5.12 29.52
CA GLY A 508 11.54 3.71 29.14
C GLY A 508 12.02 3.50 27.70
N GLU A 509 12.49 4.54 27.00
CA GLU A 509 13.02 4.41 25.63
C GLU A 509 14.47 3.87 25.59
N MET A 510 15.21 3.94 26.70
CA MET A 510 16.53 3.33 26.85
C MET A 510 16.45 1.98 27.57
N TRP A 511 17.34 1.05 27.22
CA TRP A 511 17.41 -0.26 27.86
C TRP A 511 18.01 -0.14 29.27
N LYS A 512 17.32 -0.68 30.27
CA LYS A 512 17.86 -0.80 31.64
C LYS A 512 18.73 -2.05 31.76
N VAL A 513 20.03 -1.87 31.99
CA VAL A 513 20.98 -2.98 32.17
C VAL A 513 20.95 -3.49 33.61
N SER A 514 20.87 -2.58 34.58
CA SER A 514 20.96 -2.83 36.01
C SER A 514 20.14 -1.82 36.82
N GLY A 515 19.89 -2.12 38.10
CA GLY A 515 19.21 -1.23 39.05
C GLY A 515 17.67 -1.25 38.99
N GLU A 516 17.05 -0.36 39.77
CA GLU A 516 15.60 -0.27 39.93
C GLU A 516 15.07 1.14 39.66
N VAL A 517 13.91 1.21 39.00
CA VAL A 517 13.21 2.46 38.66
C VAL A 517 11.77 2.35 39.12
N ALA A 518 11.33 3.31 39.92
CA ALA A 518 9.97 3.39 40.46
C ALA A 518 9.35 4.77 40.25
N PHE A 519 8.05 4.78 39.94
CA PHE A 519 7.23 5.99 39.77
C PHE A 519 5.99 5.94 40.66
N SER A 520 5.58 7.10 41.18
CA SER A 520 4.38 7.23 42.02
C SER A 520 3.06 7.40 41.25
N GLY A 521 3.12 7.76 39.96
CA GLY A 521 1.93 8.14 39.19
C GLY A 521 2.13 8.24 37.68
N SER A 522 1.22 8.95 37.03
CA SER A 522 1.19 9.13 35.57
C SER A 522 2.28 10.10 35.07
N LEU A 523 2.86 9.79 33.91
CA LEU A 523 3.98 10.53 33.31
C LEU A 523 3.53 11.26 32.04
N SER A 524 3.93 12.52 31.86
CA SER A 524 3.88 13.22 30.57
C SER A 524 5.25 13.75 30.15
N TYR A 525 5.44 13.88 28.84
CA TYR A 525 6.71 14.28 28.24
C TYR A 525 6.50 15.32 27.14
N ALA A 526 7.25 16.42 27.22
CA ALA A 526 7.43 17.39 26.15
C ALA A 526 8.85 17.27 25.59
N ALA A 527 8.97 16.70 24.38
CA ALA A 527 10.24 16.52 23.71
C ALA A 527 10.86 17.84 23.19
N GLN A 528 12.20 17.85 23.06
CA GLN A 528 12.96 18.99 22.52
C GLN A 528 12.50 19.40 21.13
N THR A 529 12.15 18.44 20.28
CA THR A 529 11.50 18.71 18.99
C THR A 529 9.99 18.47 19.11
N ALA A 530 9.21 19.56 19.15
CA ALA A 530 7.78 19.50 19.30
C ALA A 530 7.12 18.73 18.13
N TRP A 531 6.48 17.60 18.45
CA TRP A 531 5.73 16.80 17.49
C TRP A 531 4.25 17.23 17.45
N ILE A 532 3.78 17.57 16.26
CA ILE A 532 2.43 18.08 15.99
C ILE A 532 1.74 17.13 15.01
N GLN A 533 0.57 16.66 15.40
CA GLN A 533 -0.28 15.79 14.59
C GLN A 533 -0.95 16.59 13.47
N ASN A 534 -1.17 15.95 12.31
CA ASN A 534 -1.93 16.52 11.19
C ASN A 534 -3.43 16.55 11.54
N ALA A 535 -3.82 17.53 12.35
CA ALA A 535 -5.13 17.71 12.95
C ALA A 535 -5.34 19.20 13.28
N THR A 536 -6.47 19.58 13.86
CA THR A 536 -6.67 20.95 14.35
C THR A 536 -5.74 21.27 15.53
N ILE A 537 -5.52 22.56 15.82
CA ILE A 537 -4.77 22.96 17.02
C ILE A 537 -5.47 22.44 18.28
N LYS A 538 -6.80 22.55 18.31
CA LYS A 538 -7.63 22.02 19.39
C LYS A 538 -7.38 20.53 19.62
N GLU A 539 -7.44 19.69 18.58
CA GLU A 539 -7.19 18.26 18.72
C GLU A 539 -5.76 17.94 19.16
N ASN A 540 -4.78 18.72 18.69
CA ASN A 540 -3.40 18.59 19.13
C ASN A 540 -3.21 18.85 20.63
N ILE A 541 -3.97 19.79 21.20
CA ILE A 541 -3.92 20.13 22.63
C ILE A 541 -4.73 19.11 23.46
N LEU A 542 -5.92 18.73 23.00
CA LEU A 542 -6.77 17.75 23.70
C LEU A 542 -6.17 16.35 23.72
N PHE A 543 -5.52 15.94 22.63
CA PHE A 543 -4.79 14.69 22.51
C PHE A 543 -5.58 13.45 22.98
N GLY A 544 -6.85 13.37 22.58
CA GLY A 544 -7.77 12.27 22.92
C GLY A 544 -8.49 12.40 24.28
N LYS A 545 -8.21 13.44 25.07
CA LYS A 545 -8.97 13.75 26.29
C LYS A 545 -10.29 14.47 25.98
N PRO A 546 -11.33 14.34 26.82
CA PRO A 546 -12.60 15.05 26.63
C PRO A 546 -12.39 16.57 26.70
N PHE A 547 -13.20 17.33 25.96
CA PHE A 547 -13.13 18.79 25.88
C PHE A 547 -13.79 19.45 27.10
N ASP A 548 -13.00 20.17 27.89
CA ASP A 548 -13.44 21.06 28.97
C ASP A 548 -13.12 22.51 28.56
N LYS A 549 -14.16 23.30 28.32
CA LYS A 549 -14.04 24.68 27.85
C LYS A 549 -13.23 25.56 28.81
N GLN A 550 -13.49 25.47 30.12
CA GLN A 550 -12.86 26.36 31.09
C GLN A 550 -11.38 26.02 31.28
N LYS A 551 -11.06 24.72 31.38
CA LYS A 551 -9.67 24.25 31.45
C LYS A 551 -8.91 24.63 30.18
N TYR A 552 -9.51 24.41 29.02
CA TYR A 552 -8.88 24.67 27.74
C TYR A 552 -8.52 26.15 27.52
N LEU A 553 -9.43 27.09 27.83
CA LEU A 553 -9.15 28.52 27.71
C LEU A 553 -8.01 28.97 28.65
N LYS A 554 -7.99 28.47 29.89
CA LYS A 554 -6.90 28.74 30.84
C LYS A 554 -5.55 28.25 30.30
N VAL A 555 -5.51 27.02 29.79
CA VAL A 555 -4.30 26.42 29.19
C VAL A 555 -3.77 27.25 28.02
N LEU A 556 -4.65 27.74 27.14
CA LEU A 556 -4.26 28.59 26.00
C LEU A 556 -3.63 29.92 26.45
N VAL A 557 -4.19 30.55 27.48
CA VAL A 557 -3.66 31.80 28.05
C VAL A 557 -2.32 31.55 28.75
N ASP A 558 -2.22 30.50 29.56
CA ASP A 558 -0.98 30.17 30.29
C ASP A 558 0.17 29.76 29.35
N SER A 559 -0.17 29.24 28.17
CA SER A 559 0.79 28.86 27.12
C SER A 559 1.10 30.00 26.15
N ALA A 560 0.64 31.24 26.41
CA ALA A 560 0.84 32.41 25.56
C ALA A 560 0.33 32.25 24.10
N LEU A 561 -0.74 31.48 23.88
CA LEU A 561 -1.28 31.22 22.53
C LEU A 561 -2.34 32.24 22.07
N LEU A 562 -2.72 33.21 22.92
CA LEU A 562 -3.74 34.22 22.61
C LEU A 562 -3.42 35.02 21.32
N SER A 563 -2.19 35.51 21.20
CA SER A 563 -1.72 36.25 20.01
C SER A 563 -1.72 35.36 18.76
N ASP A 564 -1.35 34.09 18.91
CA ASP A 564 -1.36 33.12 17.82
C ASP A 564 -2.80 32.88 17.32
N MET A 565 -3.78 32.70 18.22
CA MET A 565 -5.19 32.53 17.84
C MET A 565 -5.77 33.75 17.10
N LYS A 566 -5.29 34.96 17.40
CA LYS A 566 -5.67 36.18 16.66
C LYS A 566 -5.13 36.21 15.24
N ILE A 567 -3.95 35.68 15.00
CA ILE A 567 -3.31 35.66 13.66
C ILE A 567 -3.85 34.51 12.80
N LEU A 568 -4.11 33.36 13.42
CA LEU A 568 -4.56 32.16 12.71
C LEU A 568 -5.94 32.38 12.06
N PRO A 569 -6.14 31.98 10.78
CA PRO A 569 -7.38 32.26 10.05
C PRO A 569 -8.65 31.74 10.74
N HIS A 570 -8.56 30.60 11.43
CA HIS A 570 -9.70 29.95 12.10
C HIS A 570 -9.46 29.72 13.59
N GLY A 571 -8.55 30.51 14.20
CA GLY A 571 -8.19 30.32 15.61
C GLY A 571 -7.74 28.89 15.88
N ASP A 572 -8.35 28.23 16.86
CA ASP A 572 -8.02 26.88 17.30
C ASP A 572 -8.53 25.74 16.40
N GLN A 573 -9.49 26.03 15.52
CA GLN A 573 -9.99 25.10 14.50
C GLN A 573 -9.10 25.03 13.26
N THR A 574 -8.05 25.86 13.20
CA THR A 574 -7.13 25.86 12.06
C THR A 574 -6.46 24.49 11.92
N SER A 575 -6.65 23.83 10.78
CA SER A 575 -5.98 22.56 10.46
C SER A 575 -4.48 22.78 10.29
N ILE A 576 -3.69 22.03 11.05
CA ILE A 576 -2.24 22.06 10.95
C ILE A 576 -1.82 21.00 9.94
N GLY A 577 -1.15 21.42 8.86
CA GLY A 577 -0.64 20.50 7.84
C GLY A 577 0.46 19.56 8.35
N GLU A 578 0.84 18.59 7.52
CA GLU A 578 1.85 17.58 7.85
C GLU A 578 3.15 18.20 8.43
N ARG A 579 3.60 17.71 9.59
CA ARG A 579 4.74 18.24 10.39
C ARG A 579 4.59 19.70 10.87
N GLY A 580 3.40 20.27 10.78
CA GLY A 580 3.12 21.64 11.20
C GLY A 580 3.88 22.69 10.41
N ILE A 581 4.02 22.54 9.09
CA ILE A 581 4.64 23.54 8.20
C ILE A 581 4.05 24.94 8.38
N ASN A 582 2.78 25.02 8.79
CA ASN A 582 2.06 26.27 9.01
C ASN A 582 2.42 26.99 10.32
N LEU A 583 3.18 26.35 11.23
CA LEU A 583 3.55 26.91 12.53
C LEU A 583 5.05 27.20 12.63
N SER A 584 5.41 28.31 13.27
CA SER A 584 6.81 28.62 13.61
C SER A 584 7.36 27.68 14.69
N GLY A 585 8.68 27.59 14.84
CA GLY A 585 9.31 26.76 15.88
C GLY A 585 8.80 27.08 17.29
N GLY A 586 8.71 28.37 17.64
CA GLY A 586 8.17 28.81 18.92
C GLY A 586 6.68 28.50 19.11
N GLN A 587 5.87 28.59 18.06
CA GLN A 587 4.46 28.18 18.11
C GLN A 587 4.31 26.69 18.37
N LYS A 588 5.13 25.84 17.73
CA LYS A 588 5.12 24.39 17.96
C LYS A 588 5.44 24.06 19.42
N GLN A 589 6.43 24.74 20.02
CA GLN A 589 6.76 24.55 21.44
C GLN A 589 5.62 24.97 22.36
N ARG A 590 4.97 26.11 22.10
CA ARG A 590 3.81 26.56 22.89
C ARG A 590 2.64 25.56 22.84
N VAL A 591 2.35 25.00 21.67
CA VAL A 591 1.32 23.96 21.51
C VAL A 591 1.72 22.67 22.26
N ASN A 592 3.00 22.30 22.25
CA ASN A 592 3.52 21.13 22.98
C ASN A 592 3.35 21.30 24.50
N LEU A 593 3.67 22.48 25.04
CA LEU A 593 3.43 22.82 26.46
C LEU A 593 1.94 22.85 26.81
N ALA A 594 1.10 23.42 25.93
CA ALA A 594 -0.35 23.43 26.12
C ALA A 594 -0.93 22.01 26.22
N ARG A 595 -0.47 21.08 25.38
CA ARG A 595 -0.85 19.66 25.45
C ARG A 595 -0.50 19.05 26.81
N LEU A 596 0.68 19.36 27.32
CA LEU A 596 1.18 18.87 28.60
C LEU A 596 0.36 19.41 29.78
N LEU A 597 0.01 20.70 29.78
CA LEU A 597 -0.87 21.31 30.78
C LEU A 597 -2.26 20.66 30.81
N TYR A 598 -2.82 20.38 29.64
CA TYR A 598 -4.18 19.83 29.51
C TYR A 598 -4.27 18.37 29.99
N CYS A 599 -3.24 17.56 29.73
CA CYS A 599 -3.21 16.10 29.99
C CYS A 599 -3.35 15.74 31.48
N ASP A 600 -2.91 16.62 32.38
CA ASP A 600 -3.06 16.47 33.85
C ASP A 600 -2.31 15.27 34.46
N SER A 601 -1.02 15.13 34.14
CA SER A 601 -0.18 14.06 34.70
C SER A 601 0.47 14.45 36.02
N ASP A 602 0.76 13.46 36.88
CA ASP A 602 1.39 13.66 38.20
C ASP A 602 2.86 14.07 38.07
N ILE A 603 3.55 13.46 37.10
CA ILE A 603 4.96 13.70 36.77
C ILE A 603 5.05 14.29 35.38
N VAL A 604 5.85 15.34 35.23
CA VAL A 604 6.00 16.11 34.00
C VAL A 604 7.47 16.25 33.63
N LEU A 605 7.84 15.72 32.47
CA LEU A 605 9.19 15.82 31.91
C LEU A 605 9.21 16.81 30.76
N ILE A 606 10.11 17.79 30.80
CA ILE A 606 10.15 18.88 29.83
C ILE A 606 11.58 19.04 29.31
N ASP A 607 11.79 18.76 28.01
CA ASP A 607 13.10 18.82 27.37
C ASP A 607 13.26 20.12 26.57
N ASP A 608 13.96 21.09 27.16
CA ASP A 608 14.35 22.39 26.56
C ASP A 608 13.25 23.12 25.77
N PRO A 609 12.08 23.40 26.39
CA PRO A 609 10.90 23.92 25.69
C PRO A 609 11.03 25.42 25.34
N LEU A 610 12.01 26.13 25.93
CA LEU A 610 12.18 27.57 25.83
C LEU A 610 13.21 28.00 24.77
N SER A 611 13.89 27.05 24.13
CA SER A 611 14.98 27.31 23.18
C SER A 611 14.55 28.04 21.89
N ALA A 612 13.32 27.82 21.44
CA ALA A 612 12.80 28.35 20.17
C ALA A 612 11.85 29.57 20.34
N VAL A 613 11.75 30.12 21.55
CA VAL A 613 10.87 31.26 21.88
C VAL A 613 11.69 32.47 22.34
N ASP A 614 11.17 33.67 22.07
CA ASP A 614 11.80 34.92 22.51
C ASP A 614 11.83 35.01 24.05
N ALA A 615 12.83 35.70 24.61
CA ALA A 615 13.06 35.76 26.07
C ALA A 615 11.82 36.19 26.88
N HIS A 616 11.07 37.18 26.42
CA HIS A 616 9.83 37.63 27.09
C HIS A 616 8.74 36.53 27.11
N VAL A 617 8.58 35.80 26.00
CA VAL A 617 7.64 34.67 25.92
C VAL A 617 8.16 33.52 26.78
N GLY A 618 9.47 33.28 26.80
CA GLY A 618 10.12 32.29 27.66
C GLY A 618 9.87 32.55 29.14
N ALA A 619 10.04 33.79 29.60
CA ALA A 619 9.75 34.19 30.97
C ALA A 619 8.26 34.02 31.33
N HIS A 620 7.36 34.38 30.41
CA HIS A 620 5.92 34.17 30.60
C HIS A 620 5.58 32.68 30.76
N LEU A 621 6.11 31.81 29.88
CA LEU A 621 5.91 30.36 29.94
C LEU A 621 6.49 29.75 31.22
N PHE A 622 7.70 30.18 31.63
CA PHE A 622 8.31 29.67 32.86
C PHE A 622 7.44 30.02 34.09
N THR A 623 7.09 31.29 34.26
CA THR A 623 6.35 31.75 35.44
C THR A 623 4.91 31.24 35.44
N ARG A 624 4.18 31.39 34.34
CA ARG A 624 2.75 31.02 34.30
C ARG A 624 2.52 29.53 34.09
N CYS A 625 3.24 28.88 33.18
CA CYS A 625 3.02 27.47 32.87
C CYS A 625 3.81 26.55 33.82
N ILE A 626 5.14 26.67 33.89
CA ILE A 626 6.00 25.72 34.60
C ILE A 626 5.93 25.88 36.13
N LYS A 627 6.06 27.12 36.63
CA LYS A 627 6.05 27.42 38.08
C LYS A 627 4.64 27.34 38.66
N ASN A 628 3.67 28.03 38.03
CA ASN A 628 2.32 28.22 38.58
C ASN A 628 1.28 27.19 38.12
N ALA A 629 1.02 27.06 36.80
CA ALA A 629 -0.07 26.19 36.33
C ALA A 629 0.19 24.70 36.56
N LEU A 630 1.46 24.28 36.61
CA LEU A 630 1.90 22.94 37.00
C LEU A 630 2.27 22.83 38.50
N ALA A 631 1.95 23.83 39.32
CA ALA A 631 2.23 23.78 40.75
C ALA A 631 1.53 22.58 41.41
N GLY A 632 2.24 21.93 42.34
CA GLY A 632 1.76 20.72 43.02
C GLY A 632 2.08 19.40 42.29
N ARG A 633 2.55 19.45 41.04
CA ARG A 633 3.03 18.29 40.28
C ARG A 633 4.55 18.19 40.33
N THR A 634 5.09 16.98 40.18
CA THR A 634 6.54 16.79 40.07
C THR A 634 6.99 17.15 38.66
N ARG A 635 7.97 18.05 38.54
CA ARG A 635 8.40 18.64 37.27
C ARG A 635 9.90 18.49 37.10
N ILE A 636 10.33 17.89 35.99
CA ILE A 636 11.74 17.86 35.58
C ILE A 636 11.90 18.71 34.33
N LEU A 637 12.68 19.79 34.44
CA LEU A 637 13.00 20.71 33.36
C LEU A 637 14.46 20.55 32.95
N VAL A 638 14.71 20.05 31.74
CA VAL A 638 16.01 20.22 31.08
C VAL A 638 16.02 21.59 30.43
N THR A 639 17.01 22.42 30.74
CA THR A 639 17.15 23.72 30.08
C THR A 639 18.61 24.14 29.96
N HIS A 640 18.91 24.87 28.89
CA HIS A 640 20.17 25.59 28.72
C HIS A 640 20.11 27.03 29.26
N GLN A 641 18.92 27.51 29.62
CA GLN A 641 18.70 28.88 30.11
C GLN A 641 18.93 28.96 31.62
N LEU A 642 20.14 29.37 32.01
CA LEU A 642 20.60 29.30 33.41
C LEU A 642 19.90 30.30 34.36
N HIS A 643 19.26 31.34 33.82
CA HIS A 643 18.58 32.38 34.61
C HIS A 643 17.33 31.88 35.35
N PHE A 644 16.77 30.73 34.97
CA PHE A 644 15.61 30.12 35.63
C PHE A 644 15.98 29.19 36.80
N LEU A 645 17.26 28.80 36.91
CA LEU A 645 17.72 27.83 37.92
C LEU A 645 17.54 28.29 39.37
N PRO A 646 17.70 29.59 39.73
CA PRO A 646 17.47 30.03 41.11
C PRO A 646 16.04 29.83 41.59
N GLN A 647 15.08 29.68 40.66
CA GLN A 647 13.66 29.49 40.98
C GLN A 647 13.25 28.01 41.08
N CYS A 648 14.20 27.08 40.90
CA CYS A 648 13.96 25.64 41.00
C CYS A 648 14.32 25.13 42.40
N ASP A 649 13.57 24.14 42.89
CA ASP A 649 13.78 23.56 44.22
C ASP A 649 15.09 22.76 44.30
N LYS A 650 15.46 22.09 43.20
CA LYS A 650 16.64 21.24 43.08
C LYS A 650 17.27 21.35 41.69
N VAL A 651 18.59 21.31 41.63
CA VAL A 651 19.37 21.30 40.38
C VAL A 651 20.21 20.02 40.33
N ILE A 652 20.26 19.40 39.15
CA ILE A 652 21.04 18.19 38.84
C ILE A 652 22.01 18.53 37.71
N VAL A 653 23.29 18.29 37.95
CA VAL A 653 24.36 18.52 36.96
C VAL A 653 24.77 17.19 36.35
N MET A 654 24.54 17.06 35.04
CA MET A 654 24.97 15.91 34.26
C MET A 654 26.28 16.17 33.54
N LYS A 655 27.18 15.19 33.60
CA LYS A 655 28.49 15.19 32.94
C LYS A 655 28.79 13.80 32.41
N ASP A 656 29.12 13.69 31.13
CA ASP A 656 29.53 12.45 30.46
C ASP A 656 28.70 11.19 30.82
N GLY A 657 27.37 11.34 30.97
CA GLY A 657 26.46 10.23 31.27
C GLY A 657 26.33 9.82 32.74
N TYR A 658 26.90 10.57 33.70
CA TYR A 658 26.65 10.40 35.13
C TYR A 658 26.13 11.69 35.79
N ILE A 659 25.54 11.55 36.98
CA ILE A 659 25.15 12.69 37.82
C ILE A 659 26.40 13.12 38.61
N ALA A 660 26.93 14.31 38.29
CA ALA A 660 28.12 14.83 38.95
C ALA A 660 27.79 15.46 40.31
N GLU A 661 26.77 16.31 40.34
CA GLU A 661 26.34 17.04 41.53
C GLU A 661 24.81 17.17 41.53
N GLN A 662 24.21 17.19 42.72
CA GLN A 662 22.78 17.48 42.91
C GLN A 662 22.58 18.20 44.24
N GLY A 663 21.68 19.19 44.27
CA GLY A 663 21.41 20.00 45.47
C GLY A 663 20.59 21.23 45.16
N THR A 664 20.46 22.14 46.12
CA THR A 664 19.85 23.46 45.88
C THR A 664 20.83 24.38 45.15
N TYR A 665 20.30 25.42 44.49
CA TYR A 665 21.12 26.39 43.76
C TYR A 665 22.24 27.03 44.63
N GLN A 666 21.91 27.38 45.88
CA GLN A 666 22.87 28.00 46.80
C GLN A 666 23.96 27.03 47.29
N GLU A 667 23.60 25.78 47.56
CA GLU A 667 24.56 24.73 47.94
C GLU A 667 25.57 24.45 46.82
N LEU A 668 25.11 24.32 45.59
CA LEU A 668 25.96 24.01 44.44
C LEU A 668 26.93 25.15 44.07
N ILE A 669 26.53 26.41 44.29
CA ILE A 669 27.43 27.57 44.12
C ILE A 669 28.50 27.58 45.21
N THR A 670 28.11 27.32 46.46
CA THR A 670 29.02 27.35 47.61
C THR A 670 30.07 26.23 47.54
N ASN A 671 29.69 25.06 47.03
CA ASN A 671 30.57 23.90 46.88
C ASN A 671 31.65 24.08 45.79
N ASN A 672 31.58 25.16 45.00
CA ASN A 672 32.57 25.55 43.98
C ASN A 672 32.93 24.42 42.98
N GLY A 673 31.94 23.59 42.65
CA GLY A 673 32.08 22.40 41.81
C GLY A 673 31.93 22.65 40.30
N ASP A 674 31.54 21.61 39.56
CA ASP A 674 31.23 21.67 38.13
C ASP A 674 30.11 22.69 37.83
N PHE A 675 29.11 22.83 38.72
CA PHE A 675 28.03 23.82 38.58
C PHE A 675 28.53 25.26 38.64
N ALA A 676 29.32 25.61 39.66
CA ALA A 676 29.85 26.95 39.86
C ALA A 676 30.74 27.39 38.69
N ARG A 677 31.54 26.47 38.15
CA ARG A 677 32.33 26.71 36.92
C ARG A 677 31.45 26.98 35.71
N MET A 678 30.35 26.24 35.54
CA MET A 678 29.40 26.44 34.45
C MET A 678 28.75 27.84 34.51
N ILE A 679 28.29 28.27 35.68
CA ILE A 679 27.73 29.61 35.90
C ILE A 679 28.78 30.70 35.68
N ALA A 680 30.00 30.53 36.21
CA ALA A 680 31.10 31.50 36.03
C ALA A 680 31.48 31.68 34.55
N SER A 681 31.45 30.59 33.76
CA SER A 681 31.74 30.64 32.32
C SER A 681 30.68 31.34 31.49
N TYR A 682 29.44 31.42 32.00
CA TYR A 682 28.33 32.07 31.31
C TYR A 682 28.29 33.60 31.49
N GLY A 683 29.07 34.14 32.43
CA GLY A 683 29.27 35.58 32.57
C GLY A 683 28.12 36.31 33.28
N SER A 684 28.51 37.32 34.05
CA SER A 684 27.70 38.17 34.92
C SER A 684 26.57 38.92 34.19
N HIS A 685 25.36 38.40 34.26
CA HIS A 685 24.12 39.18 34.22
C HIS A 685 23.22 38.70 35.37
N THR A 686 23.56 39.13 36.58
CA THR A 686 22.60 39.17 37.68
C THR A 686 21.88 40.50 37.61
N ASP A 687 20.82 40.56 36.79
CA ASP A 687 19.78 41.54 37.05
C ASP A 687 19.07 41.10 38.33
N SER A 688 19.24 41.94 39.34
CA SER A 688 18.74 41.74 40.69
C SER A 688 17.35 42.36 40.79
N ASP A 689 16.37 41.71 40.17
CA ASP A 689 14.96 42.01 40.41
C ASP A 689 14.40 40.98 41.38
N SER A 690 14.73 41.17 42.65
CA SER A 690 14.00 40.56 43.77
C SER A 690 13.04 41.62 44.31
N GLU A 691 11.87 41.74 43.68
CA GLU A 691 10.73 42.49 44.20
C GLU A 691 9.53 41.54 44.46
N ASP A 692 9.24 41.34 45.75
CA ASP A 692 7.94 41.10 46.39
C ASP A 692 6.89 40.17 45.70
N ASP A 693 6.96 38.87 46.01
CA ASP A 693 6.08 37.82 45.47
C ASP A 693 4.72 37.64 46.22
N GLU A 694 4.28 38.61 47.03
CA GLU A 694 2.97 38.55 47.74
C GLU A 694 1.91 39.55 47.25
N HIS A 695 2.26 40.68 46.62
CA HIS A 695 1.28 41.62 46.05
C HIS A 695 0.92 41.34 44.57
N GLY A 696 1.73 40.55 43.85
CA GLY A 696 1.51 40.29 42.41
C GLY A 696 0.42 39.24 42.08
N LYS A 697 0.00 38.39 43.03
CA LYS A 697 -0.94 37.29 42.75
C LYS A 697 -2.35 37.75 42.41
N GLU A 698 -2.85 38.80 43.08
CA GLU A 698 -4.18 39.36 42.80
C GLU A 698 -4.21 40.05 41.42
N GLU A 699 -3.19 40.82 41.08
CA GLU A 699 -3.08 41.53 39.80
C GLU A 699 -2.88 40.58 38.61
N LEU A 700 -2.10 39.51 38.79
CA LEU A 700 -1.94 38.41 37.82
C LEU A 700 -3.25 37.66 37.56
N SER A 701 -4.06 37.43 38.60
CA SER A 701 -5.34 36.72 38.48
C SER A 701 -6.37 37.54 37.67
N ALA A 702 -6.48 38.85 37.95
CA ALA A 702 -7.38 39.76 37.24
C ALA A 702 -6.97 39.95 35.78
N LYS A 703 -5.66 40.00 35.48
CA LYS A 703 -5.14 40.04 34.11
C LYS A 703 -5.44 38.75 33.34
N ARG A 704 -5.32 37.60 34.00
CA ARG A 704 -5.61 36.28 33.41
C ARG A 704 -7.09 36.13 33.04
N GLU A 705 -8.01 36.57 33.89
CA GLU A 705 -9.45 36.54 33.58
C GLU A 705 -9.81 37.40 32.37
N LYS A 706 -9.24 38.60 32.25
CA LYS A 706 -9.42 39.46 31.06
C LYS A 706 -8.93 38.80 29.78
N GLU A 707 -7.74 38.18 29.81
CA GLU A 707 -7.16 37.46 28.66
C GLU A 707 -8.01 36.23 28.27
N VAL A 708 -8.61 35.53 29.24
CA VAL A 708 -9.52 34.39 28.98
C VAL A 708 -10.80 34.85 28.27
N ILE A 709 -11.41 35.95 28.73
CA ILE A 709 -12.62 36.51 28.09
C ILE A 709 -12.31 36.99 26.67
N GLU A 710 -11.16 37.64 26.47
CA GLU A 710 -10.72 38.07 25.15
C GLU A 710 -10.49 36.87 24.21
N LEU A 711 -9.83 35.81 24.70
CA LEU A 711 -9.60 34.58 23.95
C LEU A 711 -10.93 33.94 23.53
N GLU A 712 -11.90 33.85 24.45
CA GLU A 712 -13.23 33.29 24.18
C GLU A 712 -13.94 34.04 23.06
N HIS A 713 -13.91 35.37 23.08
CA HIS A 713 -14.46 36.21 22.02
C HIS A 713 -13.75 36.00 20.67
N VAL A 714 -12.41 35.89 20.65
CA VAL A 714 -11.64 35.63 19.43
C VAL A 714 -11.97 34.25 18.84
N LEU A 715 -12.17 33.24 19.67
CA LEU A 715 -12.52 31.90 19.21
C LEU A 715 -13.96 31.85 18.69
N ASP A 716 -14.91 32.50 19.38
CA ASP A 716 -16.31 32.52 18.96
C ASP A 716 -16.52 33.29 17.64
N THR A 717 -15.79 34.38 17.42
CA THR A 717 -15.85 35.15 16.15
C THR A 717 -15.27 34.40 14.95
N LYS A 718 -14.38 33.43 15.16
CA LYS A 718 -13.71 32.66 14.09
C LYS A 718 -14.30 31.26 13.85
N LYS A 719 -15.30 30.85 14.63
CA LYS A 719 -16.04 29.59 14.40
C LYS A 719 -16.78 29.65 13.06
N GLY A 720 -16.36 28.80 12.11
CA GLY A 720 -17.08 28.60 10.84
C GLY A 720 -16.29 28.88 9.56
N GLY A 721 -15.00 29.21 9.63
CA GLY A 721 -14.19 29.36 8.42
C GLY A 721 -13.79 28.01 7.80
N LYS A 722 -13.88 27.91 6.46
CA LYS A 722 -13.47 26.71 5.70
C LYS A 722 -11.96 26.50 5.82
N ASN A 723 -11.55 25.30 6.24
CA ASN A 723 -10.15 24.87 6.35
C ASN A 723 -9.30 25.28 5.13
N ILE A 724 -8.06 25.72 5.38
CA ILE A 724 -7.08 26.13 4.36
C ILE A 724 -6.75 24.96 3.42
N MET A 725 -6.74 23.72 3.96
CA MET A 725 -6.59 22.52 3.16
C MET A 725 -7.91 22.15 2.51
N THR A 726 -7.94 22.18 1.17
CA THR A 726 -9.08 21.68 0.41
C THR A 726 -9.20 20.18 0.58
N VAL A 727 -10.40 19.70 0.94
CA VAL A 727 -10.76 18.27 0.82
C VAL A 727 -10.57 17.88 -0.64
N GLU A 728 -10.08 16.67 -0.88
CA GLU A 728 -9.77 16.22 -2.23
C GLU A 728 -11.01 16.28 -3.13
N ASP A 729 -10.93 17.06 -4.22
CA ASP A 729 -12.00 17.17 -5.21
C ASP A 729 -12.20 15.81 -5.89
N GLN A 730 -13.27 15.10 -5.51
CA GLN A 730 -13.78 13.97 -6.28
C GLN A 730 -14.93 14.46 -7.16
N GLU A 731 -14.71 14.44 -8.47
CA GLU A 731 -15.78 14.70 -9.45
C GLU A 731 -16.84 13.61 -9.33
N THR A 732 -18.08 13.99 -9.01
CA THR A 732 -19.21 13.08 -8.89
C THR A 732 -19.94 12.94 -10.23
N GLY A 733 -20.08 11.70 -10.72
CA GLY A 733 -20.85 11.39 -11.93
C GLY A 733 -20.00 10.78 -13.05
N ASN A 734 -20.52 10.84 -14.28
CA ASN A 734 -19.87 10.24 -15.43
C ASN A 734 -18.60 11.00 -15.83
N VAL A 735 -17.54 10.25 -16.16
CA VAL A 735 -16.30 10.83 -16.70
C VAL A 735 -16.62 11.60 -17.98
N SER A 736 -16.31 12.90 -17.98
CA SER A 736 -16.61 13.74 -19.14
C SER A 736 -15.86 13.28 -20.39
N THR A 737 -16.52 13.34 -21.55
CA THR A 737 -15.92 13.00 -22.86
C THR A 737 -14.65 13.81 -23.16
N ARG A 738 -14.53 15.00 -22.55
CA ARG A 738 -13.33 15.85 -22.65
C ARG A 738 -12.08 15.16 -22.12
N VAL A 739 -12.19 14.36 -21.06
CA VAL A 739 -11.07 13.59 -20.50
C VAL A 739 -10.56 12.57 -21.51
N TRP A 740 -11.47 11.81 -22.12
CA TRP A 740 -11.14 10.84 -23.16
C TRP A 740 -10.52 11.50 -24.40
N LEU A 741 -11.08 12.63 -24.84
CA LEU A 741 -10.53 13.40 -25.96
C LEU A 741 -9.13 13.95 -25.65
N ASN A 742 -8.86 14.37 -24.42
CA ASN A 742 -7.54 14.82 -24.01
C ASN A 742 -6.50 13.69 -24.01
N TYR A 743 -6.87 12.48 -23.59
CA TYR A 743 -6.01 11.31 -23.68
C TYR A 743 -5.71 10.96 -25.15
N ILE A 744 -6.72 10.93 -26.01
CA ILE A 744 -6.55 10.67 -27.45
C ILE A 744 -5.64 11.74 -28.10
N ARG A 745 -5.82 13.02 -27.74
CA ARG A 745 -4.93 14.10 -28.20
C ARG A 745 -3.50 13.89 -27.74
N ALA A 746 -3.28 13.48 -26.48
CA ALA A 746 -1.94 13.17 -25.97
C ALA A 746 -1.29 11.98 -26.70
N SER A 747 -2.08 10.97 -27.09
CA SER A 747 -1.62 9.81 -27.88
C SER A 747 -1.23 10.14 -29.32
N GLY A 748 -1.80 11.20 -29.92
CA GLY A 748 -1.55 11.58 -31.32
C GLY A 748 -2.76 12.13 -32.09
N GLY A 749 -3.92 12.27 -31.44
CA GLY A 749 -5.12 12.85 -32.03
C GLY A 749 -5.78 11.94 -33.08
N LEU A 750 -6.57 12.54 -33.98
CA LEU A 750 -7.34 11.80 -34.99
C LEU A 750 -6.41 11.02 -35.95
N PHE A 751 -5.42 11.70 -36.52
CA PHE A 751 -4.51 11.11 -37.51
C PHE A 751 -3.47 10.16 -36.91
N GLY A 752 -2.98 10.46 -35.69
CA GLY A 752 -1.95 9.66 -35.05
C GLY A 752 -2.49 8.46 -34.25
N PHE A 753 -3.77 8.46 -33.87
CA PHE A 753 -4.35 7.43 -33.01
C PHE A 753 -5.59 6.75 -33.63
N ILE A 754 -6.67 7.50 -33.89
CA ILE A 754 -7.96 6.90 -34.28
C ILE A 754 -7.89 6.19 -35.63
N ILE A 755 -7.37 6.84 -36.67
CA ILE A 755 -7.32 6.25 -38.03
C ILE A 755 -6.46 4.98 -38.05
N PRO A 756 -5.21 4.99 -37.54
CA PRO A 756 -4.40 3.77 -37.47
C PRO A 756 -5.03 2.68 -36.58
N LEU A 757 -5.68 3.06 -35.48
CA LEU A 757 -6.35 2.11 -34.58
C LEU A 757 -7.44 1.33 -35.33
N VAL A 758 -8.34 2.03 -36.04
CA VAL A 758 -9.44 1.40 -36.77
C VAL A 758 -8.88 0.48 -37.86
N PHE A 759 -7.89 0.93 -38.62
CA PHE A 759 -7.25 0.12 -39.66
C PHE A 759 -6.62 -1.17 -39.09
N ILE A 760 -5.80 -1.04 -38.05
CA ILE A 760 -5.13 -2.21 -37.44
C ILE A 760 -6.15 -3.14 -36.78
N LEU A 761 -7.21 -2.60 -36.17
CA LEU A 761 -8.28 -3.40 -35.58
C LEU A 761 -9.02 -4.22 -36.65
N ILE A 762 -9.32 -3.63 -37.81
CA ILE A 762 -9.93 -4.34 -38.94
C ILE A 762 -9.01 -5.46 -39.42
N VAL A 763 -7.72 -5.19 -39.64
CA VAL A 763 -6.76 -6.22 -40.09
C VAL A 763 -6.64 -7.36 -39.07
N TYR A 764 -6.53 -7.02 -37.78
CA TYR A 764 -6.50 -8.00 -36.70
C TYR A 764 -7.77 -8.88 -36.70
N GLN A 765 -8.94 -8.26 -36.82
CA GLN A 765 -10.21 -8.97 -36.76
C GLN A 765 -10.47 -9.81 -38.01
N LEU A 766 -10.13 -9.31 -39.20
CA LEU A 766 -10.22 -10.07 -40.44
C LEU A 766 -9.31 -11.29 -40.43
N GLY A 767 -8.09 -11.17 -39.89
CA GLY A 767 -7.20 -12.32 -39.70
C GLY A 767 -7.77 -13.36 -38.73
N TYR A 768 -8.34 -12.91 -37.61
CA TYR A 768 -8.96 -13.79 -36.61
C TYR A 768 -10.20 -14.53 -37.14
N ILE A 769 -11.14 -13.81 -37.75
CA ILE A 769 -12.33 -14.40 -38.36
C ILE A 769 -11.94 -15.29 -39.53
N GLY A 770 -11.04 -14.80 -40.40
CA GLY A 770 -10.58 -15.51 -41.59
C GLY A 770 -9.94 -16.85 -41.25
N ASN A 771 -9.14 -16.92 -40.17
CA ASN A 771 -8.56 -18.18 -39.71
C ASN A 771 -9.63 -19.19 -39.28
N ASN A 772 -10.65 -18.76 -38.52
CA ASN A 772 -11.73 -19.64 -38.07
C ASN A 772 -12.66 -20.08 -39.22
N LEU A 773 -13.00 -19.16 -40.14
CA LEU A 773 -13.84 -19.47 -41.30
C LEU A 773 -13.12 -20.41 -42.29
N TRP A 774 -11.81 -20.22 -42.48
CA TRP A 774 -11.03 -21.07 -43.36
C TRP A 774 -11.05 -22.53 -42.89
N LEU A 775 -11.02 -22.76 -41.57
CA LEU A 775 -11.16 -24.09 -41.00
C LEU A 775 -12.53 -24.71 -41.31
N THR A 776 -13.59 -23.90 -41.29
CA THR A 776 -14.96 -24.34 -41.67
C THR A 776 -15.03 -24.70 -43.16
N TRP A 777 -14.44 -23.89 -44.03
CA TRP A 777 -14.40 -24.21 -45.46
C TRP A 777 -13.55 -25.44 -45.78
N TRP A 778 -12.54 -25.73 -44.96
CA TRP A 778 -11.73 -26.94 -45.10
C TRP A 778 -12.53 -28.18 -44.68
N THR A 779 -13.28 -28.13 -43.57
CA THR A 779 -14.11 -29.26 -43.13
C THR A 779 -15.25 -29.56 -44.11
N ASP A 780 -15.86 -28.52 -44.69
CA ASP A 780 -16.98 -28.67 -45.63
C ASP A 780 -16.52 -28.97 -47.07
N ASN A 781 -15.21 -29.01 -47.31
CA ASN A 781 -14.58 -29.08 -48.63
C ASN A 781 -15.22 -28.14 -49.68
N GLN A 782 -15.55 -26.92 -49.28
CA GLN A 782 -16.36 -25.96 -50.05
C GLN A 782 -15.81 -25.66 -51.46
N PHE A 783 -14.48 -25.61 -51.59
CA PHE A 783 -13.79 -25.24 -52.83
C PHE A 783 -13.23 -26.43 -53.63
N ASN A 784 -13.51 -27.69 -53.24
CA ASN A 784 -12.99 -28.90 -53.89
C ASN A 784 -11.45 -28.89 -54.09
N MET A 785 -10.70 -28.33 -53.15
CA MET A 785 -9.24 -28.24 -53.20
C MET A 785 -8.57 -29.47 -52.55
N ASN A 786 -7.30 -29.71 -52.87
CA ASN A 786 -6.53 -30.75 -52.19
C ASN A 786 -6.29 -30.37 -50.72
N THR A 787 -6.19 -31.36 -49.81
CA THR A 787 -5.91 -31.14 -48.37
C THR A 787 -4.68 -30.25 -48.13
N ILE A 788 -3.64 -30.39 -48.96
CA ILE A 788 -2.43 -29.56 -48.89
C ILE A 788 -2.72 -28.08 -49.23
N GLN A 789 -3.62 -27.81 -50.18
CA GLN A 789 -3.98 -26.44 -50.56
C GLN A 789 -4.79 -25.74 -49.46
N TYR A 790 -5.74 -26.44 -48.85
CA TYR A 790 -6.45 -25.92 -47.67
C TYR A 790 -5.50 -25.66 -46.49
N LEU A 791 -4.56 -26.56 -46.24
CA LEU A 791 -3.56 -26.41 -45.19
C LEU A 791 -2.67 -25.18 -45.41
N ILE A 792 -2.20 -24.94 -46.63
CA ILE A 792 -1.41 -23.75 -46.98
C ILE A 792 -2.23 -22.48 -46.71
N GLY A 793 -3.50 -22.46 -47.13
CA GLY A 793 -4.41 -21.33 -46.86
C GLY A 793 -4.61 -21.09 -45.36
N TYR A 794 -4.76 -22.16 -44.56
CA TYR A 794 -4.91 -22.06 -43.11
C TYR A 794 -3.65 -21.47 -42.45
N ILE A 795 -2.46 -21.89 -42.87
CA ILE A 795 -1.18 -21.36 -42.38
C ILE A 795 -1.03 -19.88 -42.75
N ILE A 796 -1.39 -19.49 -43.98
CA ILE A 796 -1.33 -18.08 -44.41
C ILE A 796 -2.26 -17.22 -43.53
N MET A 797 -3.50 -17.67 -43.31
CA MET A 797 -4.44 -16.97 -42.43
C MET A 797 -3.94 -16.91 -40.99
N ALA A 798 -3.32 -17.97 -40.48
CA ALA A 798 -2.69 -17.97 -39.17
C ALA A 798 -1.55 -16.94 -39.06
N LEU A 799 -0.70 -16.82 -40.09
CA LEU A 799 0.38 -15.82 -40.12
C LEU A 799 -0.16 -14.38 -40.18
N ILE A 800 -1.23 -14.14 -40.94
CA ILE A 800 -1.92 -12.83 -40.97
C ILE A 800 -2.48 -12.49 -39.59
N MET A 801 -3.12 -13.46 -38.92
CA MET A 801 -3.65 -13.28 -37.57
C MET A 801 -2.55 -12.96 -36.55
N ILE A 802 -1.43 -13.69 -36.59
CA ILE A 802 -0.28 -13.48 -35.68
C ILE A 802 0.37 -12.11 -35.95
N GLY A 803 0.60 -11.76 -37.21
CA GLY A 803 1.16 -10.46 -37.61
C GLY A 803 0.26 -9.29 -37.21
N GLY A 804 -1.05 -9.42 -37.44
CA GLY A 804 -2.06 -8.44 -37.01
C GLY A 804 -2.09 -8.25 -35.49
N THR A 805 -2.03 -9.36 -34.73
CA THR A 805 -1.96 -9.33 -33.26
C THR A 805 -0.72 -8.58 -32.77
N TYR A 806 0.43 -8.84 -33.39
CA TYR A 806 1.69 -8.16 -33.02
C TYR A 806 1.65 -6.67 -33.34
N ALA A 807 1.20 -6.30 -34.55
CA ALA A 807 1.05 -4.90 -34.97
C ALA A 807 0.10 -4.14 -34.04
N TYR A 808 -1.04 -4.76 -33.68
CA TYR A 808 -2.01 -4.23 -32.73
C TYR A 808 -1.40 -4.00 -31.33
N ALA A 809 -0.66 -4.98 -30.82
CA ALA A 809 -0.01 -4.87 -29.52
C ALA A 809 1.09 -3.77 -29.51
N LEU A 810 1.88 -3.66 -30.58
CA LEU A 810 2.90 -2.61 -30.73
C LEU A 810 2.28 -1.21 -30.82
N PHE A 811 1.20 -1.04 -31.58
CA PHE A 811 0.51 0.24 -31.72
C PHE A 811 0.12 0.84 -30.36
N PHE A 812 -0.41 0.01 -29.47
CA PHE A 812 -0.75 0.42 -28.10
C PHE A 812 0.46 0.69 -27.21
N ALA A 813 1.56 -0.04 -27.40
CA ALA A 813 2.81 0.23 -26.69
C ALA A 813 3.35 1.64 -27.02
N PHE A 814 3.39 2.01 -28.31
CA PHE A 814 3.84 3.34 -28.74
C PHE A 814 2.85 4.45 -28.37
N SER A 815 1.56 4.25 -28.62
CA SER A 815 0.54 5.27 -28.34
C SER A 815 0.41 5.55 -26.85
N GLY A 816 0.43 4.51 -26.01
CA GLY A 816 0.33 4.64 -24.56
C GLY A 816 1.54 5.36 -23.95
N THR A 817 2.76 4.98 -24.34
CA THR A 817 3.98 5.65 -23.84
C THR A 817 4.08 7.11 -24.29
N LYS A 818 3.65 7.41 -25.52
CA LYS A 818 3.57 8.79 -26.01
C LYS A 818 2.56 9.63 -25.23
N ALA A 819 1.37 9.09 -24.97
CA ALA A 819 0.34 9.76 -24.19
C ALA A 819 0.81 10.07 -22.77
N SER A 820 1.38 9.05 -22.12
CA SER A 820 1.98 9.15 -20.80
C SER A 820 3.02 10.28 -20.70
N LYS A 821 4.01 10.30 -21.62
CA LYS A 821 5.05 11.35 -21.63
C LYS A 821 4.43 12.75 -21.74
N ASN A 822 3.53 12.93 -22.70
CA ASN A 822 2.92 14.23 -22.97
C ASN A 822 2.04 14.72 -21.81
N LEU A 823 1.32 13.81 -21.14
CA LEU A 823 0.51 14.14 -19.96
C LEU A 823 1.39 14.54 -18.78
N HIS A 824 2.48 13.80 -18.52
CA HIS A 824 3.42 14.13 -17.45
C HIS A 824 4.09 15.49 -17.66
N GLU A 825 4.71 15.73 -18.83
CA GLU A 825 5.40 16.98 -19.15
C GLU A 825 4.44 18.18 -19.03
N LYS A 826 3.21 18.05 -19.57
CA LYS A 826 2.20 19.11 -19.48
C LYS A 826 1.72 19.36 -18.04
N ALA A 827 1.49 18.31 -17.26
CA ALA A 827 1.07 18.44 -15.86
C ALA A 827 2.16 19.11 -15.01
N PHE A 828 3.42 18.69 -15.20
CA PHE A 828 4.57 19.25 -14.49
C PHE A 828 4.76 20.74 -14.78
N ASP A 829 4.72 21.12 -16.06
CA ASP A 829 4.85 22.52 -16.48
C ASP A 829 3.71 23.41 -15.94
N GLN A 830 2.49 22.89 -15.89
CA GLN A 830 1.34 23.64 -15.35
C GLN A 830 1.44 23.84 -13.84
N ILE A 831 1.86 22.81 -13.10
CA ILE A 831 2.01 22.90 -11.63
C ILE A 831 3.16 23.85 -11.27
N LEU A 832 4.29 23.80 -11.98
CA LEU A 832 5.38 24.77 -11.75
C LEU A 832 4.94 26.22 -11.92
N ARG A 833 4.01 26.50 -12.85
CA ARG A 833 3.47 27.85 -13.10
C ARG A 833 2.36 28.25 -12.12
N ALA A 834 1.86 27.35 -11.29
CA ALA A 834 0.83 27.66 -10.30
C ALA A 834 1.36 28.67 -9.25
N PRO A 835 0.51 29.56 -8.69
CA PRO A 835 0.93 30.48 -7.63
C PRO A 835 1.34 29.73 -6.36
N VAL A 836 2.19 30.33 -5.51
CA VAL A 836 2.65 29.71 -4.24
C VAL A 836 1.47 29.29 -3.36
N PHE A 837 0.38 30.06 -3.38
CA PHE A 837 -0.87 29.76 -2.68
C PHE A 837 -1.44 28.36 -2.99
N PHE A 838 -1.25 27.84 -4.21
CA PHE A 838 -1.66 26.48 -4.56
C PHE A 838 -0.91 25.42 -3.74
N PHE A 839 0.37 25.64 -3.48
CA PHE A 839 1.23 24.73 -2.72
C PHE A 839 1.00 24.82 -1.21
N ASP A 840 0.52 25.96 -0.72
CA ASP A 840 0.18 26.13 0.70
C ASP A 840 -1.19 25.50 1.05
N THR A 841 -2.10 25.43 0.08
CA THR A 841 -3.46 24.87 0.25
C THR A 841 -3.55 23.38 -0.13
N THR A 842 -2.71 22.91 -1.05
CA THR A 842 -2.71 21.53 -1.53
C THR A 842 -1.63 20.72 -0.82
N PRO A 843 -1.97 19.62 -0.11
CA PRO A 843 -0.97 18.78 0.53
C PRO A 843 0.07 18.27 -0.46
N LEU A 844 1.36 18.40 -0.10
CA LEU A 844 2.47 17.96 -0.95
C LEU A 844 2.36 16.47 -1.32
N GLY A 845 1.95 15.62 -0.38
CA GLY A 845 1.71 14.20 -0.63
C GLY A 845 0.67 13.93 -1.73
N ARG A 846 -0.35 14.79 -1.88
CA ARG A 846 -1.37 14.69 -2.94
C ARG A 846 -0.76 14.96 -4.31
N ILE A 847 0.07 16.00 -4.42
CA ILE A 847 0.77 16.33 -5.67
C ILE A 847 1.73 15.20 -6.04
N ILE A 848 2.50 14.69 -5.08
CA ILE A 848 3.45 13.60 -5.30
C ILE A 848 2.72 12.32 -5.76
N ASN A 849 1.60 11.97 -5.12
CA ASN A 849 0.81 10.77 -5.49
C ASN A 849 0.36 10.78 -6.96
N ARG A 850 0.05 11.97 -7.51
CA ARG A 850 -0.28 12.13 -8.94
C ARG A 850 0.91 11.88 -9.86
N PHE A 851 2.12 12.28 -9.45
CA PHE A 851 3.36 12.05 -10.22
C PHE A 851 4.01 10.68 -9.99
N SER A 852 3.60 9.96 -8.95
CA SER A 852 3.98 8.57 -8.69
C SER A 852 2.87 7.61 -9.11
N ARG A 853 1.93 7.28 -8.23
CA ARG A 853 0.95 6.21 -8.40
C ARG A 853 0.01 6.39 -9.60
N ASP A 854 -0.53 7.60 -9.80
CA ASP A 854 -1.44 7.84 -10.92
C ASP A 854 -0.69 7.79 -12.25
N MET A 855 0.52 8.35 -12.29
CA MET A 855 1.40 8.27 -13.45
C MET A 855 1.79 6.83 -13.77
N ASP A 856 2.11 6.03 -12.76
CA ASP A 856 2.40 4.60 -12.93
C ASP A 856 1.21 3.83 -13.50
N PHE A 857 -0.02 4.19 -13.10
CA PHE A 857 -1.24 3.61 -13.65
C PHE A 857 -1.42 3.98 -15.14
N VAL A 858 -1.16 5.24 -15.51
CA VAL A 858 -1.19 5.69 -16.90
C VAL A 858 -0.13 4.97 -17.75
N ASP A 859 1.06 4.77 -17.19
CA ASP A 859 2.20 4.14 -17.87
C ASP A 859 1.98 2.65 -18.13
N SER A 860 1.41 1.95 -17.16
CA SER A 860 1.39 0.49 -17.14
C SER A 860 0.02 -0.12 -17.42
N ASN A 861 -1.07 0.45 -16.91
CA ASN A 861 -2.38 -0.20 -16.88
C ASN A 861 -3.38 0.41 -17.86
N LEU A 862 -3.38 1.73 -18.03
CA LEU A 862 -4.39 2.42 -18.84
C LEU A 862 -4.32 1.99 -20.32
N SER A 863 -3.12 1.95 -20.91
CA SER A 863 -2.95 1.50 -22.30
C SER A 863 -3.36 0.03 -22.49
N ILE A 864 -3.05 -0.84 -21.52
CA ILE A 864 -3.44 -2.26 -21.56
C ILE A 864 -4.96 -2.40 -21.51
N SER A 865 -5.62 -1.65 -20.60
CA SER A 865 -7.07 -1.68 -20.42
C SER A 865 -7.78 -1.20 -21.68
N PHE A 866 -7.29 -0.12 -22.31
CA PHE A 866 -7.86 0.38 -23.56
C PHE A 866 -7.67 -0.61 -24.71
N ARG A 867 -6.51 -1.27 -24.79
CA ARG A 867 -6.28 -2.36 -25.75
C ARG A 867 -7.24 -3.53 -25.52
N GLN A 868 -7.43 -3.97 -24.27
CA GLN A 868 -8.37 -5.05 -23.97
C GLN A 868 -9.80 -4.65 -24.34
N PHE A 869 -10.23 -3.45 -23.98
CA PHE A 869 -11.55 -2.94 -24.35
C PHE A 869 -11.76 -2.92 -25.87
N ALA A 870 -10.84 -2.31 -26.63
CA ALA A 870 -10.94 -2.25 -28.09
C ALA A 870 -10.95 -3.65 -28.74
N SER A 871 -10.15 -4.59 -28.22
CA SER A 871 -10.15 -5.98 -28.69
C SER A 871 -11.46 -6.69 -28.36
N GLN A 872 -12.02 -6.52 -27.17
CA GLN A 872 -13.26 -7.18 -26.77
C GLN A 872 -14.47 -6.66 -27.54
N VAL A 873 -14.51 -5.34 -27.78
CA VAL A 873 -15.51 -4.74 -28.67
C VAL A 873 -15.42 -5.35 -30.07
N GLY A 874 -14.22 -5.43 -30.65
CA GLY A 874 -14.00 -6.04 -31.97
C GLY A 874 -14.45 -7.50 -32.05
N VAL A 875 -14.06 -8.32 -31.06
CA VAL A 875 -14.46 -9.74 -30.98
C VAL A 875 -15.97 -9.88 -30.83
N THR A 876 -16.59 -9.08 -29.98
CA THR A 876 -18.05 -9.11 -29.76
C THR A 876 -18.81 -8.77 -31.04
N PHE A 877 -18.44 -7.67 -31.72
CA PHE A 877 -19.06 -7.32 -33.00
C PHE A 877 -18.85 -8.40 -34.07
N SER A 878 -17.64 -8.95 -34.17
CA SER A 878 -17.35 -9.99 -35.15
C SER A 878 -18.16 -11.27 -34.94
N THR A 879 -18.28 -11.72 -33.69
CA THR A 879 -19.02 -12.93 -33.35
C THR A 879 -20.51 -12.75 -33.60
N PHE A 880 -21.07 -11.58 -33.30
CA PHE A 880 -22.44 -11.24 -33.69
C PHE A 880 -22.65 -11.26 -35.20
N ILE A 881 -21.74 -10.67 -35.99
CA ILE A 881 -21.84 -10.70 -37.45
C ILE A 881 -21.86 -12.14 -37.98
N ILE A 882 -20.96 -13.00 -37.47
CA ILE A 882 -20.89 -14.42 -37.86
C ILE A 882 -22.18 -15.15 -37.45
N MET A 883 -22.67 -14.96 -36.22
CA MET A 883 -23.90 -15.61 -35.75
C MET A 883 -25.13 -15.19 -36.57
N CYS A 884 -25.26 -13.90 -36.89
CA CYS A 884 -26.34 -13.39 -37.72
C CYS A 884 -26.25 -13.88 -39.17
N ALA A 885 -25.03 -14.01 -39.71
CA ALA A 885 -24.80 -14.56 -41.05
C ALA A 885 -25.09 -16.06 -41.12
N ALA A 886 -24.72 -16.82 -40.08
CA ALA A 886 -24.94 -18.26 -40.01
C ALA A 886 -26.42 -18.61 -39.74
N ILE A 887 -27.09 -17.89 -38.83
CA ILE A 887 -28.47 -18.14 -38.44
C ILE A 887 -29.24 -16.80 -38.42
N PRO A 888 -29.92 -16.41 -39.53
CA PRO A 888 -30.64 -15.14 -39.62
C PRO A 888 -31.71 -14.95 -38.53
N TRP A 889 -32.37 -16.03 -38.08
CA TRP A 889 -33.36 -15.97 -36.98
C TRP A 889 -32.76 -15.59 -35.63
N PHE A 890 -31.45 -15.76 -35.44
CA PHE A 890 -30.75 -15.36 -34.22
C PHE A 890 -30.62 -13.83 -34.08
N THR A 891 -30.94 -13.07 -35.13
CA THR A 891 -31.02 -11.60 -35.08
C THR A 891 -32.09 -11.11 -34.12
N VAL A 892 -33.23 -11.82 -34.02
CA VAL A 892 -34.38 -11.42 -33.18
C VAL A 892 -34.03 -11.35 -31.69
N PRO A 893 -33.39 -12.37 -31.06
CA PRO A 893 -32.94 -12.27 -29.68
C PRO A 893 -31.67 -11.43 -29.48
N CYS A 894 -30.85 -11.23 -30.52
CA CYS A 894 -29.65 -10.39 -30.43
C CYS A 894 -29.98 -8.90 -30.26
N VAL A 895 -31.00 -8.38 -30.95
CA VAL A 895 -31.39 -6.96 -30.86
C VAL A 895 -31.66 -6.49 -29.40
N PRO A 896 -32.49 -7.18 -28.60
CA PRO A 896 -32.70 -6.82 -27.18
C PRO A 896 -31.53 -7.19 -26.26
N ALA A 897 -30.56 -8.00 -26.70
CA ALA A 897 -29.35 -8.28 -25.93
C ALA A 897 -28.26 -7.21 -26.16
N ILE A 898 -28.36 -6.43 -27.23
CA ILE A 898 -27.45 -5.34 -27.59
C ILE A 898 -27.93 -3.98 -27.04
N GLY A 899 -29.25 -3.77 -26.93
CA GLY A 899 -29.87 -2.57 -26.35
C GLY A 899 -30.04 -2.66 -24.85
#